data_AF-A0A9Q9RQ15-F1
#
_entry.id   AF-A0A9Q9RQ15-F1
#
_cell.length_a   1.000
_cell.length_b   1.000
_cell.length_c   1.000
_cell.angle_alpha   90.00
_cell.angle_beta   90.00
_cell.angle_gamma   90.00
#
_symmetry.space_group_name_H-M   'P 1'
#
loop_
_entity.id
_entity.type
_entity.pdbx_description
1 polymer ?
#
loop_
_entity_poly.entity_id
_entity_poly.type
_entity_poly.pdbx_seq_one_letter_code
_entity_poly.pdbx_strand_id
1 'polypeptide(L)'
;MGFGVLQSSNHSDFITSISTTTNSSTSSVDSSHPLTLQAPSTHLLQHIKFSKMAFVANGNEYDFIIVGGGTAGNTVAGRLAENPHVRILIVEAGIPNPHQIPEITTPSKAFNLRGSKHDWAYKSTMIKRDDYERIEKPNTRGKVLGGSSCANYFTWIPGSKPTFDDWEAFGGEDWNWDGCVEYLRKCATYHDEEGLYPAELGKIGTGGPIQIAHADLVPEMQPWRDALTEAWVSKGEVLTENIYDGEMRGLTHCVDTIHGGQRQGSFLYLKNKPNVNILYGVQSKELIIDPRTNTCLGVTVINPDTKGELSVFASKEVILSQGVFETPKLLMLSGVGPAQELQKNGINVKLESPHVGQHLLDHPIVPFVLQVKDGFGLENYILRNGAANSAAVAQYKRDKTGPVSSGLLELVGFPRIDERLEQHQSYREAKAANGGLDPFGPKGQPHFELDFVGMFSTAFQWHYPVPEKGNYMTVIVDLLRPLSEGQVTLNSNNPLVQPNINLNFFGNDLDILAMREGVRWTYDVLTTGKGFKDIVTGEYPWRMPLESDEEMKRAVLDRSQTGFHPCGTARLSKNIQQGVVDSRLRVHGIKNLRIADASVIPVIPDCRIQNSVYMIGEKGADMIKADHPEIFETVEKMASTPPNSIKVLLLTKTCGYRHDCIPALISAFNSLPFSVRATENSTELLSLSDYDVVALGHNTGDYLNEEEVASLLSFVENGGGVVGIHAATSGLKANARYTKILGEVFNGHPPPQWMTLDVENPDHYINGYESLPGPDSAPEEAHACPVKTESLPTGQFPWFDEVYTFRSHPRIEGRTILLSVQGDNEESAESAGFPLSWTQTVGKGRVYYTALGHFDEAYKNAWFMESLRRAVVWTAKKD
;
A
#
# COMPACT_ATOMS: atom_id res chain seq x y z
N MET A 1 20.12 59.34 9.73
CA MET A 1 19.51 59.38 11.08
C MET A 1 18.72 58.08 11.18
N GLY A 2 19.06 57.04 11.95
CA GLY A 2 19.49 56.99 13.38
C GLY A 2 18.24 57.20 14.26
N PHE A 3 17.79 56.37 15.21
CA PHE A 3 18.29 55.17 15.93
C PHE A 3 17.14 54.12 16.03
N GLY A 4 17.25 52.90 16.61
CA GLY A 4 18.35 52.19 17.29
C GLY A 4 18.12 51.93 18.79
N VAL A 5 17.43 50.83 19.18
CA VAL A 5 17.17 50.45 20.60
C VAL A 5 17.32 48.92 20.82
N LEU A 6 17.61 48.52 22.07
CA LEU A 6 18.18 47.23 22.53
C LEU A 6 17.37 46.59 23.69
N GLN A 7 17.65 45.30 23.97
CA GLN A 7 17.39 44.54 25.22
C GLN A 7 15.90 44.22 25.57
N SER A 8 15.54 43.21 26.38
CA SER A 8 16.24 42.43 27.42
C SER A 8 15.68 40.97 27.55
N SER A 9 16.51 39.90 27.64
CA SER A 9 16.98 39.16 28.85
C SER A 9 16.14 37.95 29.33
N ASN A 10 16.82 36.85 29.70
CA ASN A 10 16.30 35.53 30.14
C ASN A 10 16.18 35.36 31.68
N HIS A 11 15.66 34.18 32.10
CA HIS A 11 15.65 33.55 33.45
C HIS A 11 14.55 34.02 34.42
N SER A 12 13.94 33.17 35.28
CA SER A 12 14.02 31.70 35.46
C SER A 12 12.83 31.18 36.32
N ASP A 13 12.52 29.88 36.18
CA ASP A 13 11.85 28.92 37.09
C ASP A 13 11.07 29.40 38.34
N PHE A 14 9.88 28.80 38.60
CA PHE A 14 9.66 27.97 39.80
C PHE A 14 8.37 27.11 39.72
N ILE A 15 8.37 26.01 40.48
CA ILE A 15 7.35 24.93 40.54
C ILE A 15 6.27 25.22 41.61
N THR A 16 4.98 24.91 41.37
CA THR A 16 4.15 24.10 42.32
C THR A 16 2.74 23.71 41.83
N SER A 17 2.35 22.51 42.29
CA SER A 17 1.04 21.84 42.36
C SER A 17 -0.26 22.66 42.42
N ILE A 18 -1.33 22.12 41.83
CA ILE A 18 -2.71 22.34 42.26
C ILE A 18 -3.41 20.99 42.53
N SER A 19 -4.15 20.93 43.63
CA SER A 19 -4.80 19.75 44.18
C SER A 19 -6.24 19.56 43.70
N THR A 20 -6.73 18.33 43.84
CA THR A 20 -8.13 17.89 43.74
C THR A 20 -9.12 18.76 44.52
N THR A 21 -10.33 18.94 43.96
CA THR A 21 -11.57 19.03 44.75
C THR A 21 -12.75 18.43 43.97
N THR A 22 -13.42 17.47 44.61
CA THR A 22 -14.72 16.93 44.21
C THR A 22 -15.84 17.90 44.57
N ASN A 23 -16.93 17.95 43.81
CA ASN A 23 -18.23 18.25 44.40
C ASN A 23 -19.40 17.62 43.65
N SER A 24 -20.33 17.08 44.42
CA SER A 24 -21.55 16.40 43.98
C SER A 24 -22.77 17.32 44.10
N SER A 25 -23.73 17.22 43.18
CA SER A 25 -25.09 17.73 43.40
C SER A 25 -26.12 16.83 42.73
N THR A 26 -27.07 16.32 43.53
CA THR A 26 -28.18 15.47 43.11
C THR A 26 -29.44 16.28 42.83
N SER A 27 -30.24 15.86 41.85
CA SER A 27 -31.67 16.21 41.78
C SER A 27 -32.45 15.11 41.05
N SER A 28 -33.56 14.69 41.63
CA SER A 28 -34.48 13.65 41.17
C SER A 28 -35.52 14.15 40.15
N VAL A 29 -36.16 13.24 39.41
CA VAL A 29 -37.63 13.03 39.32
C VAL A 29 -38.00 12.03 38.20
N ASP A 30 -38.48 10.85 38.63
CA ASP A 30 -39.70 10.10 38.25
C ASP A 30 -40.12 9.67 36.80
N SER A 31 -40.72 8.47 36.79
CA SER A 31 -41.78 7.85 35.95
C SER A 31 -41.72 7.68 34.40
N SER A 32 -41.57 6.39 34.02
CA SER A 32 -42.37 5.61 33.03
C SER A 32 -42.50 6.01 31.54
N HIS A 33 -41.80 5.28 30.66
CA HIS A 33 -42.39 4.36 29.66
C HIS A 33 -41.26 3.59 28.91
N PRO A 34 -41.46 2.33 28.47
CA PRO A 34 -40.43 1.57 27.78
C PRO A 34 -40.41 1.89 26.28
N LEU A 35 -39.33 2.52 25.81
CA LEU A 35 -38.98 2.59 24.39
C LEU A 35 -37.84 1.62 24.10
N THR A 36 -38.08 0.70 23.16
CA THR A 36 -37.13 -0.33 22.74
C THR A 36 -36.01 0.30 21.92
N LEU A 37 -34.95 0.76 22.58
CA LEU A 37 -33.71 1.18 21.91
C LEU A 37 -32.97 -0.05 21.40
N GLN A 38 -32.96 -0.25 20.08
CA GLN A 38 -31.92 -1.05 19.44
C GLN A 38 -30.57 -0.40 19.75
N ALA A 39 -29.63 -1.19 20.28
CA ALA A 39 -28.28 -0.70 20.50
C ALA A 39 -27.61 -0.35 19.15
N PRO A 40 -26.94 0.79 19.02
CA PRO A 40 -26.16 1.09 17.83
C PRO A 40 -25.00 0.09 17.71
N SER A 41 -24.75 -0.38 16.50
CA SER A 41 -23.62 -1.26 16.18
C SER A 41 -22.30 -0.59 16.53
N THR A 42 -21.66 -1.03 17.60
CA THR A 42 -20.30 -0.64 17.95
C THR A 42 -19.32 -1.23 16.94
N HIS A 43 -19.00 -0.47 15.89
CA HIS A 43 -17.88 -0.79 15.02
C HIS A 43 -16.60 -0.91 15.85
N LEU A 44 -15.98 -2.09 15.84
CA LEU A 44 -14.64 -2.26 16.39
C LEU A 44 -13.66 -1.36 15.61
N LEU A 45 -13.15 -0.32 16.27
CA LEU A 45 -11.93 0.36 15.85
C LEU A 45 -10.73 -0.55 16.10
N GLN A 46 -10.55 -1.55 15.22
CA GLN A 46 -9.33 -2.33 15.14
C GLN A 46 -8.14 -1.37 15.04
N HIS A 47 -7.21 -1.46 15.99
CA HIS A 47 -5.99 -0.66 15.97
C HIS A 47 -5.10 -1.14 14.83
N ILE A 48 -5.11 -0.41 13.71
CA ILE A 48 -4.32 -0.73 12.52
C ILE A 48 -2.83 -0.55 12.85
N LYS A 49 -2.09 -1.67 12.90
CA LYS A 49 -0.62 -1.66 13.07
C LYS A 49 0.05 -1.39 11.73
N PHE A 50 0.70 -0.23 11.61
CA PHE A 50 1.62 0.07 10.50
C PHE A 50 3.03 -0.46 10.80
N SER A 51 3.85 -0.61 9.76
CA SER A 51 5.25 -1.07 9.80
C SER A 51 6.10 -0.35 10.87
N LYS A 52 7.05 -1.06 11.47
CA LYS A 52 7.85 -0.55 12.59
C LYS A 52 8.74 0.63 12.17
N MET A 53 8.74 1.68 12.99
CA MET A 53 9.84 2.65 13.03
C MET A 53 11.07 1.95 13.62
N ALA A 54 12.09 1.69 12.79
CA ALA A 54 13.29 0.99 13.20
C ALA A 54 14.47 1.95 13.40
N PHE A 55 15.37 1.61 14.33
CA PHE A 55 16.66 2.27 14.45
C PHE A 55 17.56 1.81 13.30
N VAL A 56 17.69 2.65 12.26
CA VAL A 56 18.57 2.38 11.11
C VAL A 56 19.93 3.02 11.35
N ALA A 57 20.97 2.20 11.42
CA ALA A 57 22.34 2.61 11.69
C ALA A 57 23.21 2.61 10.42
N ASN A 58 24.35 3.31 10.47
CA ASN A 58 25.25 3.43 9.34
C ASN A 58 25.91 2.07 9.06
N GLY A 59 25.83 1.60 7.81
CA GLY A 59 26.28 0.27 7.43
C GLY A 59 25.25 -0.83 7.56
N ASN A 60 24.00 -0.54 7.99
CA ASN A 60 22.94 -1.54 8.00
C ASN A 60 22.68 -2.08 6.59
N GLU A 61 22.49 -3.39 6.50
CA GLU A 61 22.18 -4.11 5.27
C GLU A 61 20.74 -4.66 5.31
N TYR A 62 20.03 -4.51 4.20
CA TYR A 62 18.69 -5.04 3.94
C TYR A 62 18.73 -5.86 2.65
N ASP A 63 17.69 -6.64 2.36
CA ASP A 63 17.67 -7.42 1.12
C ASP A 63 17.28 -6.53 -0.06
N PHE A 64 16.24 -5.71 0.12
CA PHE A 64 15.84 -4.69 -0.84
C PHE A 64 15.75 -3.31 -0.18
N ILE A 65 16.27 -2.29 -0.87
CA ILE A 65 16.10 -0.88 -0.49
C ILE A 65 15.25 -0.16 -1.53
N ILE A 66 14.11 0.38 -1.11
CA ILE A 66 13.27 1.27 -1.90
C ILE A 66 13.64 2.71 -1.55
N VAL A 67 14.10 3.48 -2.54
CA VAL A 67 14.46 4.89 -2.39
C VAL A 67 13.29 5.73 -2.89
N GLY A 68 12.49 6.26 -1.96
CA GLY A 68 11.24 6.96 -2.20
C GLY A 68 10.03 6.11 -1.80
N GLY A 69 9.38 6.45 -0.68
CA GLY A 69 8.17 5.80 -0.18
C GLY A 69 6.91 6.25 -0.91
N GLY A 70 6.98 6.38 -2.24
CA GLY A 70 5.94 6.95 -3.10
C GLY A 70 4.88 5.94 -3.53
N THR A 71 4.08 6.31 -4.55
CA THR A 71 2.99 5.47 -5.10
C THR A 71 3.47 4.07 -5.46
N ALA A 72 4.38 3.95 -6.44
CA ALA A 72 4.93 2.67 -6.88
C ALA A 72 5.93 2.07 -5.86
N GLY A 73 6.67 2.91 -5.13
CA GLY A 73 7.65 2.45 -4.14
C GLY A 73 7.04 1.63 -3.01
N ASN A 74 5.91 2.09 -2.45
CA ASN A 74 5.19 1.33 -1.43
C ASN A 74 4.53 0.07 -2.01
N THR A 75 4.08 0.10 -3.26
CA THR A 75 3.58 -1.09 -3.97
C THR A 75 4.65 -2.16 -4.08
N VAL A 76 5.84 -1.81 -4.59
CA VAL A 76 6.99 -2.73 -4.65
C VAL A 76 7.34 -3.25 -3.26
N ALA A 77 7.53 -2.36 -2.28
CA ALA A 77 7.88 -2.76 -0.92
C ALA A 77 6.84 -3.70 -0.28
N GLY A 78 5.55 -3.40 -0.39
CA GLY A 78 4.48 -4.21 0.18
C GLY A 78 4.33 -5.58 -0.46
N ARG A 79 4.56 -5.69 -1.77
CA ARG A 79 4.56 -6.96 -2.52
C ARG A 79 5.80 -7.80 -2.25
N LEU A 80 6.98 -7.22 -2.16
CA LEU A 80 8.19 -7.94 -1.73
C LEU A 80 8.06 -8.41 -0.27
N ALA A 81 7.37 -7.63 0.59
CA ALA A 81 7.06 -7.98 1.97
C ALA A 81 5.98 -9.06 2.13
N GLU A 82 5.50 -9.69 1.05
CA GLU A 82 4.64 -10.87 1.13
C GLU A 82 5.43 -12.12 1.57
N ASN A 83 6.74 -12.18 1.33
CA ASN A 83 7.62 -13.08 2.05
C ASN A 83 8.06 -12.41 3.38
N PRO A 84 7.67 -12.94 4.56
CA PRO A 84 8.00 -12.34 5.85
C PRO A 84 9.49 -12.40 6.22
N HIS A 85 10.28 -13.23 5.54
CA HIS A 85 11.72 -13.36 5.78
C HIS A 85 12.56 -12.29 5.07
N VAL A 86 11.97 -11.57 4.10
CA VAL A 86 12.68 -10.54 3.32
C VAL A 86 12.74 -9.25 4.14
N ARG A 87 13.95 -8.76 4.40
CA ARG A 87 14.19 -7.49 5.11
C ARG A 87 14.16 -6.34 4.13
N ILE A 88 13.22 -5.42 4.31
CA ILE A 88 13.02 -4.30 3.39
C ILE A 88 13.26 -2.99 4.13
N LEU A 89 13.92 -2.05 3.47
CA LEU A 89 14.02 -0.66 3.90
C LEU A 89 13.37 0.27 2.88
N ILE A 90 12.52 1.17 3.35
CA ILE A 90 12.03 2.32 2.59
C ILE A 90 12.73 3.57 3.12
N VAL A 91 13.32 4.35 2.22
CA VAL A 91 13.86 5.69 2.48
C VAL A 91 12.84 6.73 2.00
N GLU A 92 12.40 7.64 2.87
CA GLU A 92 11.38 8.65 2.56
C GLU A 92 11.72 10.04 3.11
N ALA A 93 11.46 11.09 2.32
CA ALA A 93 11.78 12.47 2.67
C ALA A 93 10.72 13.16 3.54
N GLY A 94 9.47 12.69 3.48
CA GLY A 94 8.35 13.16 4.28
C GLY A 94 8.15 12.41 5.59
N ILE A 95 6.97 12.58 6.18
CA ILE A 95 6.56 11.91 7.42
C ILE A 95 6.00 10.49 7.16
N PRO A 96 6.07 9.57 8.13
CA PRO A 96 5.72 8.16 7.94
C PRO A 96 4.26 7.80 8.28
N ASN A 97 3.46 8.75 8.78
CA ASN A 97 2.12 8.52 9.33
C ASN A 97 0.99 9.28 8.59
N PRO A 98 0.86 9.15 7.25
CA PRO A 98 -0.16 9.86 6.45
C PRO A 98 -1.60 9.59 6.93
N HIS A 99 -1.86 8.35 7.38
CA HIS A 99 -3.14 7.89 7.88
C HIS A 99 -3.64 8.63 9.14
N GLN A 100 -2.76 9.39 9.82
CA GLN A 100 -3.08 10.18 11.00
C GLN A 100 -3.34 11.66 10.69
N ILE A 101 -3.19 12.08 9.43
CA ILE A 101 -3.29 13.47 9.00
C ILE A 101 -4.66 13.72 8.33
N PRO A 102 -5.59 14.44 8.96
CA PRO A 102 -6.93 14.66 8.41
C PRO A 102 -6.93 15.36 7.05
N GLU A 103 -5.93 16.20 6.77
CA GLU A 103 -5.74 16.90 5.50
C GLU A 103 -5.38 15.95 4.36
N ILE A 104 -4.79 14.80 4.66
CA ILE A 104 -4.48 13.74 3.69
C ILE A 104 -5.66 12.77 3.56
N THR A 105 -6.24 12.33 4.69
CA THR A 105 -7.26 11.26 4.68
C THR A 105 -8.65 11.72 4.25
N THR A 106 -9.00 13.00 4.45
CA THR A 106 -10.32 13.56 4.09
C THR A 106 -10.34 14.04 2.63
N PRO A 107 -11.14 13.44 1.73
CA PRO A 107 -11.01 13.69 0.29
C PRO A 107 -11.21 15.16 -0.13
N SER A 108 -12.28 15.81 0.34
CA SER A 108 -12.58 17.22 0.05
C SER A 108 -11.50 18.23 0.48
N LYS A 109 -10.52 17.83 1.31
CA LYS A 109 -9.37 18.67 1.70
C LYS A 109 -8.21 18.65 0.70
N ALA A 110 -8.21 17.80 -0.33
CA ALA A 110 -7.05 17.57 -1.20
C ALA A 110 -6.44 18.84 -1.81
N PHE A 111 -7.28 19.81 -2.21
CA PHE A 111 -6.79 21.07 -2.79
C PHE A 111 -5.93 21.89 -1.80
N ASN A 112 -6.17 21.74 -0.50
CA ASN A 112 -5.43 22.43 0.57
C ASN A 112 -4.04 21.83 0.85
N LEU A 113 -3.71 20.68 0.23
CA LEU A 113 -2.37 20.08 0.36
C LEU A 113 -1.33 20.81 -0.50
N ARG A 114 -1.74 21.55 -1.54
CA ARG A 114 -0.83 22.36 -2.36
C ARG A 114 -0.12 23.42 -1.52
N GLY A 115 1.20 23.47 -1.60
CA GLY A 115 2.02 24.38 -0.80
C GLY A 115 2.06 24.07 0.71
N SER A 116 1.45 22.97 1.15
CA SER A 116 1.53 22.51 2.55
C SER A 116 2.91 21.89 2.85
N LYS A 117 3.16 21.54 4.13
CA LYS A 117 4.35 20.77 4.54
C LYS A 117 4.43 19.36 3.94
N HIS A 118 3.35 18.87 3.31
CA HIS A 118 3.27 17.58 2.63
C HIS A 118 3.45 17.70 1.11
N ASP A 119 3.73 18.90 0.60
CA ASP A 119 4.03 19.17 -0.80
C ASP A 119 5.52 19.52 -0.93
N TRP A 120 6.21 18.92 -1.90
CA TRP A 120 7.54 19.38 -2.34
C TRP A 120 7.50 20.82 -2.87
N ALA A 121 6.36 21.23 -3.42
CA ALA A 121 6.06 22.57 -3.89
C ALA A 121 7.13 23.07 -4.88
N TYR A 122 7.48 22.26 -5.88
CA TYR A 122 8.57 22.58 -6.81
C TYR A 122 8.31 23.91 -7.54
N LYS A 123 9.39 24.64 -7.84
CA LYS A 123 9.41 25.60 -8.94
C LYS A 123 9.54 24.84 -10.25
N SER A 124 8.73 25.16 -11.26
CA SER A 124 8.85 24.55 -12.58
C SER A 124 8.52 25.56 -13.67
N THR A 125 9.28 25.50 -14.77
CA THR A 125 8.95 26.20 -16.01
C THR A 125 7.81 25.43 -16.67
N MET A 126 6.66 26.08 -16.82
CA MET A 126 5.48 25.49 -17.47
C MET A 126 5.66 25.53 -18.99
N ILE A 127 6.01 26.71 -19.50
CA ILE A 127 6.14 27.01 -20.92
C ILE A 127 7.48 27.73 -21.12
N LYS A 128 8.20 27.38 -22.19
CA LYS A 128 9.43 28.07 -22.60
C LYS A 128 9.51 28.17 -24.13
N ARG A 129 8.96 29.25 -24.67
CA ARG A 129 8.94 29.60 -26.09
C ARG A 129 9.54 30.98 -26.30
N ASP A 130 9.93 31.29 -27.53
CA ASP A 130 10.45 32.62 -27.91
C ASP A 130 9.42 33.74 -27.71
N ASP A 131 8.12 33.44 -27.84
CA ASP A 131 7.01 34.39 -27.66
C ASP A 131 6.43 34.39 -26.23
N TYR A 132 6.74 33.40 -25.39
CA TYR A 132 6.22 33.30 -24.02
C TYR A 132 7.02 32.34 -23.12
N GLU A 133 7.40 32.79 -21.91
CA GLU A 133 7.98 31.93 -20.86
C GLU A 133 7.23 32.18 -19.53
N ARG A 134 6.90 31.09 -18.80
CA ARG A 134 6.25 31.17 -17.48
C ARG A 134 6.77 30.10 -16.54
N ILE A 135 7.12 30.53 -15.32
CA ILE A 135 7.61 29.68 -14.22
C ILE A 135 6.64 29.82 -13.05
N GLU A 136 6.29 28.69 -12.43
CA GLU A 136 5.26 28.60 -11.41
C GLU A 136 5.75 27.90 -10.13
N LYS A 137 5.08 28.18 -9.01
CA LYS A 137 5.20 27.46 -7.73
C LYS A 137 3.88 27.57 -6.96
N PRO A 138 3.31 26.49 -6.41
CA PRO A 138 3.83 25.12 -6.39
C PRO A 138 3.43 24.28 -7.60
N ASN A 139 4.40 23.63 -8.25
CA ASN A 139 4.16 22.38 -8.96
C ASN A 139 4.12 21.23 -7.93
N THR A 140 2.92 20.74 -7.65
CA THR A 140 2.65 19.94 -6.44
C THR A 140 3.01 18.47 -6.61
N ARG A 141 3.84 17.93 -5.71
CA ARG A 141 4.17 16.49 -5.58
C ARG A 141 4.20 16.12 -4.10
N GLY A 142 3.71 14.94 -3.74
CA GLY A 142 3.63 14.53 -2.32
C GLY A 142 5.00 14.28 -1.68
N LYS A 143 5.23 14.89 -0.51
CA LYS A 143 6.39 14.71 0.37
C LYS A 143 5.94 14.10 1.70
N VAL A 144 5.59 12.82 1.65
CA VAL A 144 5.01 12.01 2.73
C VAL A 144 5.10 10.55 2.30
N LEU A 145 5.15 9.60 3.24
CA LEU A 145 4.93 8.20 2.92
C LEU A 145 3.57 8.06 2.19
N GLY A 146 3.60 7.46 1.01
CA GLY A 146 2.49 7.47 0.05
C GLY A 146 2.77 8.32 -1.19
N GLY A 147 3.73 9.25 -1.11
CA GLY A 147 4.08 10.20 -2.16
C GLY A 147 2.87 10.97 -2.67
N SER A 148 2.80 11.20 -3.98
CA SER A 148 1.67 11.92 -4.59
C SER A 148 0.32 11.23 -4.45
N SER A 149 0.23 9.92 -4.14
CA SER A 149 -1.07 9.28 -3.84
C SER A 149 -1.74 9.85 -2.58
N CYS A 150 -0.97 10.49 -1.69
CA CYS A 150 -1.47 11.24 -0.53
C CYS A 150 -1.96 12.67 -0.85
N ALA A 151 -1.74 13.17 -2.08
CA ALA A 151 -2.02 14.57 -2.44
C ALA A 151 -2.68 14.75 -3.83
N ASN A 152 -2.99 13.67 -4.54
CA ASN A 152 -3.69 13.69 -5.82
C ASN A 152 -5.21 13.87 -5.66
N TYR A 153 -5.91 13.88 -6.79
CA TYR A 153 -7.36 14.08 -6.89
C TYR A 153 -8.11 12.80 -7.32
N PHE A 154 -7.70 11.68 -6.72
CA PHE A 154 -8.45 10.41 -6.56
C PHE A 154 -8.76 9.56 -7.80
N THR A 155 -9.00 10.15 -8.95
CA THR A 155 -9.54 9.45 -10.14
C THR A 155 -8.67 8.28 -10.58
N TRP A 156 -9.33 7.18 -10.92
CA TRP A 156 -8.73 5.87 -11.18
C TRP A 156 -9.13 5.38 -12.56
N ILE A 157 -8.29 5.68 -13.55
CA ILE A 157 -8.54 5.38 -14.96
C ILE A 157 -7.23 4.80 -15.55
N PRO A 158 -7.30 3.73 -16.38
CA PRO A 158 -6.10 3.06 -16.86
C PRO A 158 -5.38 3.79 -18.01
N GLY A 159 -6.15 4.31 -18.97
CA GLY A 159 -5.66 4.71 -20.30
C GLY A 159 -6.21 3.79 -21.39
N SER A 160 -5.98 4.13 -22.66
CA SER A 160 -6.49 3.33 -23.79
C SER A 160 -5.54 2.19 -24.19
N LYS A 161 -6.08 1.06 -24.65
CA LYS A 161 -5.30 -0.06 -25.19
C LYS A 161 -4.32 0.38 -26.28
N PRO A 162 -4.72 1.18 -27.29
CA PRO A 162 -3.82 1.60 -28.35
C PRO A 162 -2.58 2.38 -27.87
N THR A 163 -2.65 3.06 -26.72
CA THR A 163 -1.54 3.79 -26.10
C THR A 163 -0.62 2.89 -25.28
N PHE A 164 -1.17 1.89 -24.56
CA PHE A 164 -0.31 0.85 -23.98
C PHE A 164 0.36 0.00 -25.06
N ASP A 165 -0.33 -0.30 -26.16
CA ASP A 165 0.27 -1.02 -27.29
C ASP A 165 1.42 -0.22 -27.97
N ASP A 166 1.46 1.13 -27.84
CA ASP A 166 2.63 1.92 -28.26
C ASP A 166 3.88 1.63 -27.40
N TRP A 167 3.73 1.16 -26.15
CA TRP A 167 4.85 0.84 -25.27
C TRP A 167 5.64 -0.39 -25.73
N GLU A 168 5.09 -1.25 -26.58
CA GLU A 168 5.77 -2.42 -27.15
C GLU A 168 7.05 -2.03 -27.93
N ALA A 169 7.05 -0.83 -28.54
CA ALA A 169 8.21 -0.25 -29.19
C ALA A 169 9.41 -0.06 -28.22
N PHE A 170 9.15 0.05 -26.92
CA PHE A 170 10.10 0.32 -25.85
C PHE A 170 10.33 -0.91 -24.94
N GLY A 171 9.27 -1.56 -24.48
CA GLY A 171 9.33 -2.68 -23.52
C GLY A 171 9.25 -4.08 -24.13
N GLY A 172 8.81 -4.21 -25.39
CA GLY A 172 8.38 -5.51 -25.95
C GLY A 172 6.97 -5.91 -25.52
N GLU A 173 6.54 -7.11 -25.93
CA GLU A 173 5.15 -7.60 -25.80
C GLU A 173 4.66 -7.60 -24.34
N ASP A 174 5.55 -7.82 -23.37
CA ASP A 174 5.24 -7.75 -21.92
C ASP A 174 4.63 -6.41 -21.48
N TRP A 175 4.81 -5.33 -22.24
CA TRP A 175 4.39 -3.96 -21.87
C TRP A 175 3.29 -3.38 -22.76
N ASN A 176 2.71 -4.17 -23.68
CA ASN A 176 1.47 -3.77 -24.36
C ASN A 176 0.26 -3.88 -23.42
N TRP A 177 -0.95 -3.55 -23.88
CA TRP A 177 -2.14 -3.59 -23.02
C TRP A 177 -2.38 -4.97 -22.41
N ASP A 178 -2.21 -6.04 -23.20
CA ASP A 178 -2.50 -7.41 -22.76
C ASP A 178 -1.48 -7.88 -21.71
N GLY A 179 -0.22 -7.43 -21.80
CA GLY A 179 0.81 -7.60 -20.78
C GLY A 179 0.68 -6.73 -19.52
N CYS A 180 -0.22 -5.74 -19.53
CA CYS A 180 -0.40 -4.76 -18.45
C CYS A 180 -1.80 -4.78 -17.78
N VAL A 181 -2.85 -5.27 -18.44
CA VAL A 181 -4.24 -5.14 -17.98
C VAL A 181 -4.52 -5.84 -16.64
N GLU A 182 -3.93 -7.00 -16.39
CA GLU A 182 -4.03 -7.66 -15.09
C GLU A 182 -3.37 -6.84 -13.99
N TYR A 183 -2.23 -6.21 -14.27
CA TYR A 183 -1.50 -5.36 -13.33
C TYR A 183 -2.21 -4.02 -13.04
N LEU A 184 -2.94 -3.47 -14.02
CA LEU A 184 -3.85 -2.32 -13.81
C LEU A 184 -5.00 -2.66 -12.83
N ARG A 185 -5.31 -3.95 -12.63
CA ARG A 185 -6.43 -4.43 -11.79
C ARG A 185 -5.98 -5.05 -10.46
N LYS A 186 -4.82 -5.72 -10.45
CA LYS A 186 -4.19 -6.40 -9.30
C LYS A 186 -3.95 -5.50 -8.08
N CYS A 187 -3.74 -4.21 -8.30
CA CYS A 187 -3.45 -3.23 -7.26
C CYS A 187 -4.67 -2.83 -6.41
N ALA A 188 -5.89 -3.09 -6.86
CA ALA A 188 -7.10 -2.57 -6.24
C ALA A 188 -8.14 -3.65 -5.84
N THR A 189 -9.05 -3.28 -4.95
CA THR A 189 -10.31 -3.99 -4.66
C THR A 189 -11.45 -3.02 -4.98
N TYR A 190 -12.34 -3.41 -5.90
CA TYR A 190 -13.47 -2.59 -6.33
C TYR A 190 -14.71 -2.80 -5.44
N HIS A 191 -15.44 -1.72 -5.17
CA HIS A 191 -16.67 -1.70 -4.38
C HIS A 191 -17.80 -0.97 -5.11
N ASP A 192 -19.00 -1.51 -4.98
CA ASP A 192 -20.29 -0.91 -5.36
C ASP A 192 -21.36 -1.44 -4.41
N GLU A 193 -21.38 -0.91 -3.17
CA GLU A 193 -22.26 -1.40 -2.10
C GLU A 193 -23.76 -1.17 -2.40
N GLU A 194 -24.07 -0.15 -3.21
CA GLU A 194 -25.44 0.20 -3.61
C GLU A 194 -25.91 -0.52 -4.89
N GLY A 195 -24.99 -1.10 -5.66
CA GLY A 195 -25.29 -1.80 -6.91
C GLY A 195 -25.78 -0.85 -8.02
N LEU A 196 -25.22 0.36 -8.07
CA LEU A 196 -25.62 1.40 -9.02
C LEU A 196 -25.04 1.18 -10.43
N TYR A 197 -23.93 0.44 -10.54
CA TYR A 197 -23.15 0.33 -11.76
C TYR A 197 -23.15 -1.10 -12.33
N PRO A 198 -22.77 -1.30 -13.61
CA PRO A 198 -22.76 -2.63 -14.21
C PRO A 198 -21.83 -3.59 -13.48
N ALA A 199 -22.35 -4.77 -13.08
CA ALA A 199 -21.64 -5.72 -12.22
C ALA A 199 -20.32 -6.24 -12.81
N GLU A 200 -20.16 -6.22 -14.14
CA GLU A 200 -18.91 -6.54 -14.82
C GLU A 200 -17.75 -5.61 -14.46
N LEU A 201 -18.02 -4.40 -13.94
CA LEU A 201 -16.98 -3.48 -13.45
C LEU A 201 -16.29 -4.00 -12.19
N GLY A 202 -16.83 -5.00 -11.50
CA GLY A 202 -16.12 -5.72 -10.43
C GLY A 202 -14.76 -6.29 -10.86
N LYS A 203 -14.52 -6.50 -12.16
CA LYS A 203 -13.22 -6.93 -12.69
C LYS A 203 -12.10 -5.89 -12.56
N ILE A 204 -12.40 -4.61 -12.31
CA ILE A 204 -11.38 -3.55 -12.34
C ILE A 204 -10.50 -3.50 -11.08
N GLY A 205 -10.87 -4.25 -10.02
CA GLY A 205 -10.05 -4.44 -8.82
C GLY A 205 -10.15 -5.88 -8.31
N THR A 206 -9.06 -6.65 -8.44
CA THR A 206 -9.05 -8.11 -8.19
C THR A 206 -8.48 -8.51 -6.82
N GLY A 207 -8.69 -7.70 -5.77
CA GLY A 207 -8.29 -8.02 -4.39
C GLY A 207 -6.99 -7.36 -3.89
N GLY A 208 -6.52 -6.30 -4.55
CA GLY A 208 -5.39 -5.50 -4.10
C GLY A 208 -5.71 -4.57 -2.91
N PRO A 209 -4.70 -4.06 -2.19
CA PRO A 209 -4.91 -3.35 -0.92
C PRO A 209 -5.52 -1.94 -1.09
N ILE A 210 -5.49 -1.35 -2.28
CA ILE A 210 -6.13 -0.06 -2.55
C ILE A 210 -7.62 -0.28 -2.77
N GLN A 211 -8.46 0.26 -1.90
CA GLN A 211 -9.90 0.21 -2.12
C GLN A 211 -10.26 1.26 -3.18
N ILE A 212 -11.13 0.92 -4.14
CA ILE A 212 -11.65 1.85 -5.14
C ILE A 212 -13.17 1.67 -5.25
N ALA A 213 -13.87 2.75 -5.55
CA ALA A 213 -15.30 2.75 -5.79
C ALA A 213 -15.62 3.84 -6.82
N HIS A 214 -16.79 3.79 -7.46
CA HIS A 214 -17.31 4.99 -8.12
C HIS A 214 -17.47 6.13 -7.09
N ALA A 215 -17.36 7.37 -7.54
CA ALA A 215 -17.43 8.54 -6.66
C ALA A 215 -18.66 8.50 -5.73
N ASP A 216 -18.45 8.77 -4.43
CA ASP A 216 -19.52 8.95 -3.43
C ASP A 216 -20.42 10.12 -3.89
N LEU A 217 -21.52 9.80 -4.59
CA LEU A 217 -22.36 10.79 -5.27
C LEU A 217 -23.04 11.72 -4.26
N VAL A 218 -22.68 13.00 -4.29
CA VAL A 218 -23.27 14.01 -3.41
C VAL A 218 -24.74 14.22 -3.82
N PRO A 219 -25.72 14.04 -2.91
CA PRO A 219 -27.14 14.16 -3.26
C PRO A 219 -27.51 15.53 -3.83
N GLU A 220 -26.95 16.60 -3.26
CA GLU A 220 -27.18 17.97 -3.72
C GLU A 220 -26.65 18.25 -5.13
N MET A 221 -25.74 17.42 -5.65
CA MET A 221 -25.19 17.54 -7.01
C MET A 221 -25.99 16.79 -8.07
N GLN A 222 -27.04 16.03 -7.70
CA GLN A 222 -27.85 15.30 -8.69
C GLN A 222 -28.43 16.20 -9.81
N PRO A 223 -29.04 17.37 -9.53
CA PRO A 223 -29.56 18.24 -10.59
C PRO A 223 -28.47 18.78 -11.55
N TRP A 224 -27.24 18.90 -11.06
CA TRP A 224 -26.08 19.30 -11.85
C TRP A 224 -25.58 18.13 -12.73
N ARG A 225 -25.52 16.91 -12.18
CA ARG A 225 -25.16 15.69 -12.94
C ARG A 225 -26.15 15.42 -14.06
N ASP A 226 -27.45 15.48 -13.76
CA ASP A 226 -28.52 15.27 -14.74
C ASP A 226 -28.42 16.26 -15.90
N ALA A 227 -28.20 17.55 -15.61
CA ALA A 227 -28.09 18.59 -16.61
C ALA A 227 -26.81 18.52 -17.45
N LEU A 228 -25.68 18.11 -16.84
CA LEU A 228 -24.41 17.90 -17.57
C LEU A 228 -24.52 16.70 -18.52
N THR A 229 -25.13 15.61 -18.04
CA THR A 229 -25.44 14.41 -18.83
C THR A 229 -26.34 14.74 -20.01
N GLU A 230 -27.42 15.51 -19.79
CA GLU A 230 -28.30 15.97 -20.87
C GLU A 230 -27.57 16.88 -21.87
N ALA A 231 -26.69 17.76 -21.40
CA ALA A 231 -25.91 18.65 -22.28
C ALA A 231 -24.96 17.86 -23.17
N TRP A 232 -24.23 16.90 -22.59
CA TRP A 232 -23.32 16.00 -23.30
C TRP A 232 -24.03 15.21 -24.41
N VAL A 233 -25.12 14.50 -24.07
CA VAL A 233 -25.91 13.73 -25.04
C VAL A 233 -26.54 14.63 -26.11
N SER A 234 -26.94 15.87 -25.76
CA SER A 234 -27.48 16.83 -26.74
C SER A 234 -26.47 17.31 -27.79
N LYS A 235 -25.16 17.05 -27.59
CA LYS A 235 -24.11 17.29 -28.58
C LYS A 235 -23.80 16.07 -29.46
N GLY A 236 -24.52 14.96 -29.27
CA GLY A 236 -24.32 13.72 -30.03
C GLY A 236 -23.22 12.82 -29.46
N GLU A 237 -22.67 13.16 -28.30
CA GLU A 237 -21.72 12.30 -27.59
C GLU A 237 -22.41 11.19 -26.79
N VAL A 238 -21.65 10.15 -26.50
CA VAL A 238 -22.13 8.95 -25.81
C VAL A 238 -21.87 8.98 -24.30
N LEU A 239 -22.65 8.22 -23.56
CA LEU A 239 -22.38 7.86 -22.17
C LEU A 239 -21.74 6.46 -22.14
N THR A 240 -20.84 6.21 -21.20
CA THR A 240 -20.27 4.88 -20.94
C THR A 240 -19.94 4.76 -19.46
N GLU A 241 -19.98 3.56 -18.90
CA GLU A 241 -19.37 3.26 -17.59
C GLU A 241 -18.20 2.27 -17.70
N ASN A 242 -17.91 1.77 -18.91
CA ASN A 242 -16.76 0.92 -19.15
C ASN A 242 -15.71 1.66 -19.98
N ILE A 243 -14.73 2.21 -19.27
CA ILE A 243 -13.49 2.79 -19.80
C ILE A 243 -12.26 1.94 -19.44
N TYR A 244 -12.48 0.67 -19.04
CA TYR A 244 -11.49 -0.16 -18.34
C TYR A 244 -11.03 -1.39 -19.14
N ASP A 245 -11.56 -1.59 -20.35
CA ASP A 245 -11.13 -2.63 -21.31
C ASP A 245 -10.33 -2.04 -22.51
N GLY A 246 -9.91 -0.77 -22.41
CA GLY A 246 -8.97 -0.13 -23.34
C GLY A 246 -9.59 0.76 -24.42
N GLU A 247 -10.93 0.84 -24.51
CA GLU A 247 -11.63 1.93 -25.18
C GLU A 247 -12.00 3.00 -24.15
N MET A 248 -11.80 4.28 -24.48
CA MET A 248 -12.18 5.42 -23.62
C MET A 248 -12.87 6.48 -24.48
N ARG A 249 -14.21 6.48 -24.46
CA ARG A 249 -15.02 7.44 -25.20
C ARG A 249 -16.33 7.73 -24.50
N GLY A 250 -16.64 9.01 -24.29
CA GLY A 250 -17.91 9.47 -23.73
C GLY A 250 -17.79 10.03 -22.32
N LEU A 251 -18.94 10.32 -21.71
CA LEU A 251 -19.05 10.76 -20.31
C LEU A 251 -19.31 9.54 -19.42
N THR A 252 -18.59 9.46 -18.31
CA THR A 252 -18.65 8.35 -17.34
C THR A 252 -18.67 8.89 -15.91
N HIS A 253 -19.26 8.12 -15.00
CA HIS A 253 -19.04 8.31 -13.57
C HIS A 253 -17.63 7.82 -13.21
N CYS A 254 -16.82 8.67 -12.60
CA CYS A 254 -15.43 8.29 -12.32
C CYS A 254 -15.33 7.33 -11.13
N VAL A 255 -14.43 6.34 -11.25
CA VAL A 255 -13.92 5.56 -10.11
C VAL A 255 -12.78 6.32 -9.45
N ASP A 256 -12.71 6.25 -8.13
CA ASP A 256 -11.80 7.00 -7.28
C ASP A 256 -11.07 6.08 -6.28
N THR A 257 -9.86 6.49 -5.88
CA THR A 257 -9.15 5.98 -4.70
C THR A 257 -9.73 6.59 -3.41
N ILE A 258 -11.05 6.48 -3.25
CA ILE A 258 -11.84 6.84 -2.08
C ILE A 258 -12.68 5.62 -1.70
N HIS A 259 -12.75 5.32 -0.41
CA HIS A 259 -13.65 4.29 0.11
C HIS A 259 -13.98 4.59 1.58
N GLY A 260 -15.23 4.40 1.99
CA GLY A 260 -15.70 4.78 3.34
C GLY A 260 -15.39 6.24 3.68
N GLY A 261 -15.56 7.13 2.70
CA GLY A 261 -15.25 8.55 2.79
C GLY A 261 -13.78 8.91 3.03
N GLN A 262 -12.84 8.00 2.78
CA GLN A 262 -11.42 8.21 3.07
C GLN A 262 -10.52 7.89 1.88
N ARG A 263 -9.47 8.69 1.72
CA ARG A 263 -8.41 8.50 0.71
C ARG A 263 -7.70 7.16 0.86
N GLN A 264 -7.54 6.45 -0.25
CA GLN A 264 -6.86 5.16 -0.35
C GLN A 264 -5.46 5.34 -0.97
N GLY A 265 -4.49 5.72 -0.13
CA GLY A 265 -3.10 5.98 -0.57
C GLY A 265 -2.19 4.75 -0.50
N SER A 266 -1.07 4.77 -1.23
CA SER A 266 -0.17 3.61 -1.38
C SER A 266 0.47 3.12 -0.07
N PHE A 267 0.46 3.93 0.99
CA PHE A 267 0.86 3.52 2.33
C PHE A 267 0.07 2.30 2.87
N LEU A 268 -1.10 2.00 2.30
CA LEU A 268 -1.90 0.82 2.62
C LEU A 268 -1.19 -0.51 2.27
N TYR A 269 -0.28 -0.52 1.28
CA TYR A 269 0.56 -1.69 0.97
C TYR A 269 1.47 -2.12 2.13
N LEU A 270 1.71 -1.22 3.09
CA LEU A 270 2.62 -1.43 4.23
C LEU A 270 1.88 -1.76 5.54
N LYS A 271 0.54 -1.84 5.50
CA LYS A 271 -0.29 -2.27 6.62
C LYS A 271 0.05 -3.72 6.99
N ASN A 272 0.27 -3.99 8.27
CA ASN A 272 0.63 -5.32 8.79
C ASN A 272 1.89 -5.94 8.13
N LYS A 273 2.88 -5.13 7.73
CA LYS A 273 4.17 -5.60 7.19
C LYS A 273 5.33 -5.35 8.18
N PRO A 274 5.57 -6.24 9.17
CA PRO A 274 6.56 -6.00 10.23
C PRO A 274 8.02 -6.11 9.76
N ASN A 275 8.26 -6.72 8.59
CA ASN A 275 9.56 -6.87 7.93
C ASN A 275 9.95 -5.67 7.02
N VAL A 276 9.04 -4.70 6.86
CA VAL A 276 9.34 -3.40 6.25
C VAL A 276 9.77 -2.41 7.32
N ASN A 277 10.93 -1.80 7.11
CA ASN A 277 11.49 -0.74 7.94
C ASN A 277 11.37 0.58 7.19
N ILE A 278 11.02 1.67 7.88
CA ILE A 278 10.90 2.99 7.26
C ILE A 278 11.89 3.95 7.90
N LEU A 279 12.86 4.43 7.11
CA LEU A 279 13.72 5.55 7.44
C LEU A 279 13.12 6.80 6.78
N TYR A 280 12.53 7.68 7.59
CA TYR A 280 11.79 8.85 7.15
C TYR A 280 12.49 10.16 7.54
N GLY A 281 12.05 11.29 6.96
CA GLY A 281 12.62 12.61 7.24
C GLY A 281 14.07 12.78 6.75
N VAL A 282 14.53 11.95 5.82
CA VAL A 282 15.87 12.01 5.21
C VAL A 282 15.75 12.11 3.69
N GLN A 283 16.68 12.80 3.05
CA GLN A 283 16.74 12.89 1.58
C GLN A 283 17.88 12.03 1.06
N SER A 284 17.68 11.38 -0.10
CA SER A 284 18.77 10.68 -0.78
C SER A 284 19.86 11.68 -1.20
N LYS A 285 21.12 11.27 -1.07
CA LYS A 285 22.30 12.04 -1.49
C LYS A 285 22.93 11.46 -2.74
N GLU A 286 23.26 10.17 -2.71
CA GLU A 286 23.95 9.46 -3.79
C GLU A 286 23.65 7.95 -3.71
N LEU A 287 23.62 7.27 -4.85
CA LEU A 287 23.70 5.81 -4.94
C LEU A 287 25.14 5.34 -4.80
N ILE A 288 25.33 4.30 -4.00
CA ILE A 288 26.63 3.69 -3.75
C ILE A 288 26.91 2.68 -4.88
N ILE A 289 27.61 3.11 -5.92
CA ILE A 289 27.93 2.28 -7.10
C ILE A 289 29.41 1.88 -7.07
N ASP A 290 29.72 0.58 -7.12
CA ASP A 290 31.11 0.10 -7.26
C ASP A 290 31.59 0.29 -8.71
N PRO A 291 32.59 1.16 -8.97
CA PRO A 291 33.05 1.47 -10.32
C PRO A 291 33.80 0.33 -11.02
N ARG A 292 34.07 -0.79 -10.33
CA ARG A 292 34.75 -1.97 -10.90
C ARG A 292 33.76 -2.99 -11.46
N THR A 293 32.55 -3.04 -10.93
CA THR A 293 31.52 -4.05 -11.24
C THR A 293 30.27 -3.45 -11.88
N ASN A 294 30.12 -2.12 -11.79
CA ASN A 294 28.92 -1.35 -12.07
C ASN A 294 27.69 -1.88 -11.30
N THR A 295 27.89 -2.35 -10.07
CA THR A 295 26.80 -2.79 -9.19
C THR A 295 26.42 -1.66 -8.23
N CYS A 296 25.12 -1.36 -8.12
CA CYS A 296 24.59 -0.54 -7.04
C CYS A 296 24.52 -1.37 -5.75
N LEU A 297 25.22 -0.93 -4.72
CA LEU A 297 25.34 -1.59 -3.42
C LEU A 297 24.39 -1.03 -2.37
N GLY A 298 23.79 0.15 -2.60
CA GLY A 298 23.03 0.85 -1.58
C GLY A 298 22.83 2.33 -1.87
N VAL A 299 22.45 3.09 -0.85
CA VAL A 299 22.19 4.53 -0.93
C VAL A 299 22.78 5.25 0.29
N THR A 300 23.38 6.42 0.06
CA THR A 300 23.68 7.39 1.10
C THR A 300 22.55 8.40 1.18
N VAL A 301 22.07 8.67 2.40
CA VAL A 301 21.03 9.65 2.70
C VAL A 301 21.58 10.73 3.61
N ILE A 302 20.95 11.90 3.60
CA ILE A 302 21.26 13.07 4.41
C ILE A 302 20.01 13.53 5.18
N ASN A 303 20.15 13.78 6.47
CA ASN A 303 19.13 14.46 7.24
C ASN A 303 19.16 15.97 6.87
N PRO A 304 18.05 16.57 6.39
CA PRO A 304 18.04 17.94 5.90
C PRO A 304 18.25 18.97 7.02
N ASP A 305 18.00 18.65 8.28
CA ASP A 305 18.11 19.56 9.41
C ASP A 305 19.49 19.47 10.06
N THR A 306 19.94 18.26 10.42
CA THR A 306 21.23 18.03 11.10
C THR A 306 22.43 17.98 10.16
N LYS A 307 22.19 17.81 8.85
CA LYS A 307 23.20 17.50 7.82
C LYS A 307 24.00 16.20 8.07
N GLY A 308 23.57 15.38 9.03
CA GLY A 308 24.15 14.05 9.26
C GLY A 308 23.87 13.13 8.08
N GLU A 309 24.87 12.34 7.69
CA GLU A 309 24.76 11.38 6.58
C GLU A 309 24.76 9.94 7.11
N LEU A 310 24.07 9.07 6.37
CA LEU A 310 23.89 7.65 6.69
C LEU A 310 23.98 6.84 5.40
N SER A 311 24.78 5.79 5.36
CA SER A 311 24.84 4.84 4.25
C SER A 311 24.22 3.51 4.64
N VAL A 312 23.38 2.97 3.77
CA VAL A 312 22.65 1.70 3.94
C VAL A 312 22.78 0.86 2.67
N PHE A 313 22.87 -0.46 2.84
CA PHE A 313 23.27 -1.40 1.80
C PHE A 313 22.18 -2.43 1.45
N ALA A 314 22.12 -2.84 0.19
CA ALA A 314 21.20 -3.86 -0.32
C ALA A 314 21.97 -5.14 -0.69
N SER A 315 21.58 -6.28 -0.11
CA SER A 315 22.15 -7.59 -0.43
C SER A 315 21.65 -8.14 -1.77
N LYS A 316 20.48 -7.67 -2.24
CA LYS A 316 19.86 -8.01 -3.53
C LYS A 316 19.80 -6.80 -4.45
N GLU A 317 18.80 -5.92 -4.32
CA GLU A 317 18.61 -4.78 -5.23
C GLU A 317 18.22 -3.47 -4.54
N VAL A 318 18.60 -2.36 -5.18
CA VAL A 318 18.08 -1.02 -4.90
C VAL A 318 17.02 -0.66 -5.95
N ILE A 319 15.87 -0.17 -5.50
CA ILE A 319 14.76 0.26 -6.36
C ILE A 319 14.56 1.76 -6.17
N LEU A 320 14.72 2.55 -7.23
CA LEU A 320 14.36 3.97 -7.24
C LEU A 320 12.87 4.15 -7.47
N SER A 321 12.21 4.88 -6.58
CA SER A 321 10.79 5.19 -6.63
C SER A 321 10.51 6.63 -6.16
N GLN A 322 11.46 7.55 -6.38
CA GLN A 322 11.36 8.95 -5.95
C GLN A 322 10.43 9.80 -6.84
N GLY A 323 9.95 9.23 -7.94
CA GLY A 323 9.11 9.91 -8.91
C GLY A 323 9.90 10.71 -9.95
N VAL A 324 9.19 11.08 -11.00
CA VAL A 324 9.66 11.75 -12.22
C VAL A 324 10.69 12.87 -12.06
N PHE A 325 10.69 13.64 -10.97
CA PHE A 325 11.66 14.74 -10.79
C PHE A 325 12.90 14.32 -10.00
N GLU A 326 12.75 13.52 -8.94
CA GLU A 326 13.86 13.21 -8.02
C GLU A 326 14.59 11.91 -8.39
N THR A 327 13.96 10.99 -9.12
CA THR A 327 14.62 9.80 -9.68
C THR A 327 15.73 10.14 -10.68
N PRO A 328 15.50 10.93 -11.76
CA PRO A 328 16.58 11.33 -12.67
C PRO A 328 17.63 12.22 -11.99
N LYS A 329 17.21 13.07 -11.03
CA LYS A 329 18.15 13.87 -10.24
C LYS A 329 19.11 12.98 -9.44
N LEU A 330 18.62 11.96 -8.72
CA LEU A 330 19.49 11.08 -7.94
C LEU A 330 20.41 10.25 -8.84
N LEU A 331 19.94 9.76 -9.99
CA LEU A 331 20.80 9.11 -10.99
C LEU A 331 21.94 10.04 -11.41
N MET A 332 21.62 11.29 -11.79
CA MET A 332 22.63 12.28 -12.18
C MET A 332 23.61 12.60 -11.04
N LEU A 333 23.12 12.86 -9.82
CA LEU A 333 23.97 13.06 -8.64
C LEU A 333 24.90 11.87 -8.37
N SER A 334 24.46 10.66 -8.74
CA SER A 334 25.24 9.43 -8.61
C SER A 334 26.20 9.16 -9.77
N GLY A 335 26.31 10.07 -10.74
CA GLY A 335 27.19 9.95 -11.91
C GLY A 335 26.62 9.14 -13.08
N VAL A 336 25.30 8.92 -13.12
CA VAL A 336 24.59 8.23 -14.21
C VAL A 336 23.67 9.20 -14.93
N GLY A 337 24.01 9.57 -16.16
CA GLY A 337 23.25 10.57 -16.93
C GLY A 337 24.03 11.15 -18.11
N PRO A 338 23.58 12.26 -18.70
CA PRO A 338 24.26 12.89 -19.84
C PRO A 338 25.59 13.54 -19.40
N ALA A 339 26.73 13.15 -19.98
CA ALA A 339 28.05 13.59 -19.55
C ALA A 339 28.18 15.11 -19.45
N GLN A 340 27.61 15.84 -20.41
CA GLN A 340 27.69 17.30 -20.44
C GLN A 340 27.00 17.94 -19.21
N GLU A 341 25.85 17.41 -18.79
CA GLU A 341 25.12 17.91 -17.62
C GLU A 341 25.84 17.52 -16.31
N LEU A 342 26.41 16.32 -16.25
CA LEU A 342 27.22 15.88 -15.10
C LEU A 342 28.49 16.72 -14.93
N GLN A 343 29.26 16.90 -16.01
CA GLN A 343 30.50 17.68 -16.02
C GLN A 343 30.24 19.15 -15.67
N LYS A 344 29.16 19.75 -16.21
CA LYS A 344 28.71 21.11 -15.89
C LYS A 344 28.43 21.31 -14.38
N ASN A 345 27.99 20.26 -13.68
CA ASN A 345 27.73 20.28 -12.24
C ASN A 345 28.90 19.75 -11.39
N GLY A 346 30.06 19.46 -12.00
CA GLY A 346 31.24 18.94 -11.30
C GLY A 346 31.10 17.50 -10.81
N ILE A 347 30.26 16.70 -11.46
CA ILE A 347 30.01 15.29 -11.13
C ILE A 347 30.79 14.39 -12.09
N ASN A 348 31.44 13.37 -11.55
CA ASN A 348 32.15 12.37 -12.35
C ASN A 348 31.15 11.48 -13.10
N VAL A 349 31.34 11.35 -14.42
CA VAL A 349 30.57 10.42 -15.25
C VAL A 349 31.00 8.99 -14.94
N LYS A 350 30.17 8.24 -14.21
CA LYS A 350 30.33 6.79 -14.00
C LYS A 350 29.73 6.02 -15.17
N LEU A 351 28.61 6.50 -15.71
CA LEU A 351 27.96 5.95 -16.90
C LEU A 351 27.28 7.05 -17.72
N GLU A 352 27.58 7.09 -19.01
CA GLU A 352 26.83 7.89 -19.98
C GLU A 352 25.45 7.28 -20.19
N SER A 353 24.41 8.01 -19.83
CA SER A 353 23.01 7.64 -20.07
C SER A 353 22.26 8.88 -20.54
N PRO A 354 22.21 9.14 -21.86
CA PRO A 354 21.84 10.45 -22.41
C PRO A 354 20.36 10.79 -22.20
N HIS A 355 19.54 9.82 -21.83
CA HIS A 355 18.10 9.96 -21.63
C HIS A 355 17.68 10.25 -20.18
N VAL A 356 18.60 10.22 -19.21
CA VAL A 356 18.26 10.55 -17.81
C VAL A 356 17.84 12.02 -17.72
N GLY A 357 16.62 12.24 -17.26
CA GLY A 357 16.00 13.56 -17.17
C GLY A 357 15.41 14.09 -18.49
N GLN A 358 15.61 13.41 -19.62
CA GLN A 358 15.02 13.79 -20.91
C GLN A 358 13.61 13.21 -21.04
N HIS A 359 12.85 13.59 -22.09
CA HIS A 359 11.50 13.06 -22.35
C HIS A 359 10.52 13.26 -21.18
N LEU A 360 10.59 14.42 -20.50
CA LEU A 360 9.59 14.76 -19.49
C LEU A 360 8.26 15.04 -20.20
N LEU A 361 7.35 14.08 -20.13
CA LEU A 361 5.97 14.23 -20.57
C LEU A 361 5.12 14.67 -19.37
N ASP A 362 4.08 15.46 -19.60
CA ASP A 362 3.02 15.81 -18.65
C ASP A 362 1.85 16.34 -19.49
N HIS A 363 0.64 16.39 -18.95
CA HIS A 363 -0.49 16.99 -19.66
C HIS A 363 -0.57 18.50 -19.40
N PRO A 364 -0.59 19.35 -20.44
CA PRO A 364 -1.00 20.72 -20.28
C PRO A 364 -2.52 20.77 -20.14
N ILE A 365 -3.00 21.50 -19.14
CA ILE A 365 -4.43 21.71 -18.92
C ILE A 365 -4.78 23.20 -18.95
N VAL A 366 -5.94 23.57 -19.51
CA VAL A 366 -6.48 24.94 -19.43
C VAL A 366 -7.81 24.92 -18.68
N PRO A 367 -7.77 25.11 -17.35
CA PRO A 367 -8.98 25.15 -16.54
C PRO A 367 -9.71 26.49 -16.66
N PHE A 368 -11.04 26.44 -16.70
CA PHE A 368 -11.90 27.61 -16.67
C PHE A 368 -13.06 27.44 -15.69
N VAL A 369 -13.69 28.56 -15.30
CA VAL A 369 -14.76 28.55 -14.31
C VAL A 369 -16.00 29.22 -14.88
N LEU A 370 -17.13 28.51 -14.79
CA LEU A 370 -18.45 29.06 -15.05
C LEU A 370 -19.16 29.35 -13.73
N GLN A 371 -19.83 30.50 -13.63
CA GLN A 371 -20.78 30.75 -12.57
C GLN A 371 -22.10 30.05 -12.91
N VAL A 372 -22.64 29.29 -11.96
CA VAL A 372 -23.89 28.54 -12.10
C VAL A 372 -24.96 29.09 -11.16
N LYS A 373 -26.22 28.72 -11.39
CA LYS A 373 -27.33 29.04 -10.49
C LYS A 373 -27.07 28.54 -9.07
N ASP A 374 -27.62 29.26 -8.10
CA ASP A 374 -27.57 28.85 -6.69
C ASP A 374 -28.16 27.44 -6.52
N GLY A 375 -27.47 26.58 -5.77
CA GLY A 375 -27.84 25.18 -5.55
C GLY A 375 -27.23 24.18 -6.55
N PHE A 376 -26.52 24.64 -7.60
CA PHE A 376 -25.82 23.77 -8.56
C PHE A 376 -24.30 23.68 -8.29
N GLY A 377 -23.86 23.88 -7.04
CA GLY A 377 -22.45 23.76 -6.65
C GLY A 377 -22.20 23.69 -5.14
N LEU A 378 -21.03 23.19 -4.76
CA LEU A 378 -20.68 22.80 -3.39
C LEU A 378 -20.05 23.89 -2.52
N GLU A 379 -19.97 25.14 -2.99
CA GLU A 379 -19.30 26.25 -2.28
C GLU A 379 -19.73 26.40 -0.82
N ASN A 380 -21.03 26.30 -0.54
CA ASN A 380 -21.60 26.51 0.80
C ASN A 380 -21.42 25.32 1.75
N TYR A 381 -20.99 24.17 1.21
CA TYR A 381 -20.71 22.94 1.94
C TYR A 381 -19.21 22.77 2.20
N ILE A 382 -18.35 23.16 1.25
CA ILE A 382 -16.92 22.88 1.28
C ILE A 382 -16.06 24.14 1.49
N LEU A 383 -16.29 25.21 0.71
CA LEU A 383 -15.41 26.39 0.70
C LEU A 383 -15.77 27.47 1.72
N ARG A 384 -17.06 27.71 1.94
CA ARG A 384 -17.55 28.84 2.75
C ARG A 384 -18.02 28.38 4.11
N ASN A 385 -17.48 28.98 5.15
CA ASN A 385 -17.93 28.78 6.52
C ASN A 385 -19.40 29.21 6.67
N GLY A 386 -20.23 28.33 7.22
CA GLY A 386 -21.66 28.57 7.39
C GLY A 386 -22.37 27.36 8.00
N ALA A 387 -23.70 27.41 8.08
CA ALA A 387 -24.50 26.33 8.66
C ALA A 387 -24.39 25.02 7.86
N ALA A 388 -24.47 25.08 6.52
CA ALA A 388 -24.35 23.91 5.64
C ALA A 388 -22.96 23.24 5.75
N ASN A 389 -21.88 24.02 5.63
CA ASN A 389 -20.51 23.55 5.89
C ASN A 389 -20.33 22.95 7.29
N SER A 390 -20.86 23.60 8.34
CA SER A 390 -20.78 23.08 9.71
C SER A 390 -21.52 21.74 9.86
N ALA A 391 -22.67 21.58 9.20
CA ALA A 391 -23.43 20.34 9.17
C ALA A 391 -22.69 19.23 8.40
N ALA A 392 -22.13 19.51 7.22
CA ALA A 392 -21.35 18.56 6.43
C ALA A 392 -20.08 18.09 7.17
N VAL A 393 -19.38 19.00 7.88
CA VAL A 393 -18.26 18.66 8.75
C VAL A 393 -18.70 17.83 9.96
N ALA A 394 -19.87 18.09 10.54
CA ALA A 394 -20.41 17.31 11.66
C ALA A 394 -20.83 15.89 11.23
N GLN A 395 -21.45 15.75 10.06
CA GLN A 395 -21.78 14.46 9.44
C GLN A 395 -20.52 13.63 9.21
N TYR A 396 -19.53 14.17 8.50
CA TYR A 396 -18.27 13.47 8.23
C TYR A 396 -17.48 13.09 9.49
N LYS A 397 -17.60 13.87 10.58
CA LYS A 397 -17.05 13.51 11.90
C LYS A 397 -17.76 12.33 12.56
N ARG A 398 -19.07 12.20 12.35
CA ARG A 398 -19.92 11.16 12.95
C ARG A 398 -19.78 9.81 12.24
N ASP A 399 -19.86 9.80 10.92
CA ASP A 399 -20.04 8.56 10.13
C ASP A 399 -19.25 8.51 8.80
N LYS A 400 -18.39 9.50 8.53
CA LYS A 400 -17.60 9.63 7.29
C LYS A 400 -18.41 9.86 6.00
N THR A 401 -19.71 10.16 6.08
CA THR A 401 -20.56 10.45 4.91
C THR A 401 -20.69 11.96 4.62
N GLY A 402 -21.42 12.30 3.56
CA GLY A 402 -21.80 13.66 3.17
C GLY A 402 -20.71 14.39 2.38
N PRO A 403 -20.95 15.64 1.92
CA PRO A 403 -20.10 16.32 0.92
C PRO A 403 -18.59 16.37 1.24
N VAL A 404 -18.21 16.34 2.53
CA VAL A 404 -16.81 16.35 2.97
C VAL A 404 -16.08 15.03 2.67
N SER A 405 -16.80 13.92 2.46
CA SER A 405 -16.28 12.61 2.03
C SER A 405 -15.93 12.55 0.54
N SER A 406 -16.53 13.41 -0.28
CA SER A 406 -16.41 13.37 -1.75
C SER A 406 -15.05 13.88 -2.26
N GLY A 407 -14.61 13.31 -3.39
CA GLY A 407 -13.50 13.79 -4.21
C GLY A 407 -13.79 15.08 -4.99
N LEU A 408 -15.06 15.54 -4.99
CA LEU A 408 -15.58 16.75 -5.65
C LEU A 408 -15.68 16.67 -7.19
N LEU A 409 -15.22 15.57 -7.77
CA LEU A 409 -15.36 15.19 -9.17
C LEU A 409 -16.22 13.92 -9.21
N GLU A 410 -17.23 13.88 -10.07
CA GLU A 410 -18.18 12.76 -10.18
C GLU A 410 -18.36 12.29 -11.62
N LEU A 411 -18.22 13.20 -12.59
CA LEU A 411 -18.39 12.95 -14.02
C LEU A 411 -17.14 13.41 -14.78
N VAL A 412 -16.62 12.55 -15.66
CA VAL A 412 -15.43 12.79 -16.49
C VAL A 412 -15.75 12.46 -17.94
N GLY A 413 -15.35 13.34 -18.88
CA GLY A 413 -15.62 13.20 -20.31
C GLY A 413 -14.36 12.90 -21.12
N PHE A 414 -14.44 11.93 -22.03
CA PHE A 414 -13.37 11.55 -22.97
C PHE A 414 -13.81 11.76 -24.42
N PRO A 415 -13.77 12.99 -24.96
CA PRO A 415 -14.16 13.28 -26.32
C PRO A 415 -12.98 13.21 -27.30
N ARG A 416 -13.33 13.11 -28.59
CA ARG A 416 -12.49 13.54 -29.71
C ARG A 416 -13.14 14.76 -30.37
N ILE A 417 -12.34 15.63 -30.95
CA ILE A 417 -12.80 16.88 -31.58
C ILE A 417 -12.37 16.98 -33.06
N ASP A 418 -12.26 15.84 -33.74
CA ASP A 418 -11.79 15.73 -35.13
C ASP A 418 -12.40 16.78 -36.06
N GLU A 419 -13.72 16.94 -36.05
CA GLU A 419 -14.43 17.88 -36.93
C GLU A 419 -14.03 19.35 -36.75
N ARG A 420 -13.47 19.73 -35.59
CA ARG A 420 -12.91 21.08 -35.35
C ARG A 420 -11.48 21.18 -35.82
N LEU A 421 -10.65 20.20 -35.47
CA LEU A 421 -9.24 20.18 -35.87
C LEU A 421 -9.11 20.17 -37.40
N GLU A 422 -9.95 19.39 -38.10
CA GLU A 422 -10.01 19.33 -39.57
C GLU A 422 -10.37 20.66 -40.24
N GLN A 423 -10.90 21.66 -39.52
CA GLN A 423 -11.13 23.01 -40.09
C GLN A 423 -9.82 23.79 -40.27
N HIS A 424 -8.79 23.48 -39.48
CA HIS A 424 -7.52 24.22 -39.49
C HIS A 424 -6.50 23.62 -40.45
N GLN A 425 -5.92 24.49 -41.29
CA GLN A 425 -4.94 24.08 -42.31
C GLN A 425 -3.69 23.44 -41.71
N SER A 426 -3.15 24.01 -40.64
CA SER A 426 -1.95 23.49 -39.95
C SER A 426 -2.15 22.06 -39.41
N TYR A 427 -3.33 21.75 -38.86
CA TYR A 427 -3.65 20.38 -38.43
C TYR A 427 -3.75 19.43 -39.63
N ARG A 428 -4.44 19.82 -40.71
CA ARG A 428 -4.53 18.99 -41.93
C ARG A 428 -3.17 18.71 -42.55
N GLU A 429 -2.29 19.71 -42.57
CA GLU A 429 -0.90 19.58 -43.05
C GLU A 429 -0.09 18.64 -42.15
N ALA A 430 -0.21 18.78 -40.83
CA ALA A 430 0.47 17.89 -39.87
C ALA A 430 -0.02 16.44 -39.95
N LYS A 431 -1.35 16.23 -40.04
CA LYS A 431 -1.98 14.93 -40.25
C LYS A 431 -1.52 14.29 -41.57
N ALA A 432 -1.46 15.06 -42.65
CA ALA A 432 -0.93 14.59 -43.94
C ALA A 432 0.56 14.23 -43.87
N ALA A 433 1.38 15.03 -43.17
CA ALA A 433 2.79 14.74 -42.93
C ALA A 433 2.99 13.47 -42.07
N ASN A 434 2.07 13.19 -41.15
CA ASN A 434 2.00 11.98 -40.33
C ASN A 434 1.30 10.80 -41.06
N GLY A 435 1.39 10.73 -42.39
CA GLY A 435 0.84 9.63 -43.19
C GLY A 435 -0.69 9.55 -43.22
N GLY A 436 -1.40 10.62 -42.88
CA GLY A 436 -2.85 10.67 -42.72
C GLY A 436 -3.35 10.35 -41.31
N LEU A 437 -2.47 10.01 -40.37
CA LEU A 437 -2.80 9.71 -38.98
C LEU A 437 -2.91 11.00 -38.17
N ASP A 438 -3.96 11.09 -37.34
CA ASP A 438 -4.13 12.18 -36.36
C ASP A 438 -2.90 12.27 -35.44
N PRO A 439 -2.25 13.45 -35.32
CA PRO A 439 -1.11 13.65 -34.42
C PRO A 439 -1.39 13.35 -32.94
N PHE A 440 -2.63 13.57 -32.47
CA PHE A 440 -2.98 13.45 -31.05
C PHE A 440 -3.42 12.03 -30.69
N GLY A 441 -4.46 11.50 -31.34
CA GLY A 441 -4.97 10.14 -31.13
C GLY A 441 -4.97 9.31 -32.42
N PRO A 442 -3.79 8.88 -32.94
CA PRO A 442 -3.65 8.25 -34.26
C PRO A 442 -4.41 6.92 -34.43
N LYS A 443 -4.80 6.27 -33.34
CA LYS A 443 -5.53 5.00 -33.29
C LYS A 443 -6.92 5.13 -32.66
N GLY A 444 -7.47 6.34 -32.60
CA GLY A 444 -8.81 6.61 -32.06
C GLY A 444 -8.87 6.93 -30.56
N GLN A 445 -7.72 7.17 -29.91
CA GLN A 445 -7.66 7.62 -28.52
C GLN A 445 -8.42 8.94 -28.30
N PRO A 446 -8.94 9.24 -27.08
CA PRO A 446 -9.50 10.54 -26.78
C PRO A 446 -8.47 11.65 -26.95
N HIS A 447 -8.93 12.85 -27.32
CA HIS A 447 -8.08 14.04 -27.37
C HIS A 447 -7.96 14.71 -26.01
N PHE A 448 -9.03 14.65 -25.20
CA PHE A 448 -9.12 15.32 -23.92
C PHE A 448 -9.63 14.39 -22.82
N GLU A 449 -9.19 14.67 -21.59
CA GLU A 449 -9.94 14.37 -20.37
C GLU A 449 -10.61 15.67 -19.93
N LEU A 450 -11.91 15.62 -19.66
CA LEU A 450 -12.72 16.75 -19.25
C LEU A 450 -13.27 16.49 -17.86
N ASP A 451 -12.64 17.10 -16.85
CA ASP A 451 -13.12 17.00 -15.47
C ASP A 451 -14.12 18.12 -15.18
N PHE A 452 -15.30 17.73 -14.70
CA PHE A 452 -16.34 18.67 -14.31
C PHE A 452 -16.44 18.70 -12.78
N VAL A 453 -15.76 19.67 -12.15
CA VAL A 453 -15.76 19.83 -10.69
C VAL A 453 -16.88 20.78 -10.28
N GLY A 454 -17.82 20.29 -9.48
CA GLY A 454 -19.03 20.99 -9.02
C GLY A 454 -18.84 22.13 -8.03
N MET A 455 -17.70 22.83 -8.08
CA MET A 455 -17.39 24.03 -7.30
C MET A 455 -16.15 24.75 -7.86
N PHE A 456 -15.92 25.99 -7.41
CA PHE A 456 -14.65 26.68 -7.61
C PHE A 456 -13.47 25.88 -7.01
N SER A 457 -12.41 25.67 -7.79
CA SER A 457 -11.27 24.84 -7.38
C SER A 457 -9.95 25.61 -7.38
N THR A 458 -9.43 25.92 -6.19
CA THR A 458 -8.13 26.61 -5.99
C THR A 458 -6.94 25.83 -6.57
N ALA A 459 -7.03 24.50 -6.62
CA ALA A 459 -6.03 23.65 -7.28
C ALA A 459 -5.89 23.92 -8.79
N PHE A 460 -6.93 24.49 -9.41
CA PHE A 460 -7.05 24.69 -10.85
C PHE A 460 -7.26 26.16 -11.25
N GLN A 461 -7.03 27.13 -10.34
CA GLN A 461 -7.15 28.57 -10.61
C GLN A 461 -6.02 29.33 -9.91
N TRP A 462 -4.78 29.10 -10.36
CA TRP A 462 -3.56 29.45 -9.59
C TRP A 462 -3.37 30.95 -9.33
N HIS A 463 -3.87 31.80 -10.23
CA HIS A 463 -3.69 33.26 -10.19
C HIS A 463 -4.97 34.03 -9.86
N TYR A 464 -6.07 33.34 -9.55
CA TYR A 464 -7.38 33.96 -9.36
C TYR A 464 -7.92 33.70 -7.95
N PRO A 465 -8.48 34.70 -7.26
CA PRO A 465 -8.99 34.54 -5.90
C PRO A 465 -10.25 33.68 -5.88
N VAL A 466 -10.57 33.11 -4.71
CA VAL A 466 -11.85 32.43 -4.50
C VAL A 466 -12.99 33.47 -4.59
N PRO A 467 -14.04 33.24 -5.40
CA PRO A 467 -15.17 34.16 -5.49
C PRO A 467 -15.96 34.25 -4.18
N GLU A 468 -16.18 35.46 -3.69
CA GLU A 468 -16.82 35.73 -2.39
C GLU A 468 -18.23 35.13 -2.26
N LYS A 469 -18.98 35.05 -3.37
CA LYS A 469 -20.41 34.63 -3.42
C LYS A 469 -20.75 33.90 -4.72
N GLY A 470 -21.90 33.23 -4.74
CA GLY A 470 -22.43 32.45 -5.88
C GLY A 470 -21.91 31.01 -5.92
N ASN A 471 -22.56 30.15 -6.71
CA ASN A 471 -22.08 28.79 -7.00
C ASN A 471 -21.31 28.76 -8.35
N TYR A 472 -20.35 27.85 -8.47
CA TYR A 472 -19.50 27.74 -9.66
C TYR A 472 -19.29 26.28 -10.06
N MET A 473 -18.80 26.08 -11.28
CA MET A 473 -18.21 24.83 -11.74
C MET A 473 -16.82 25.16 -12.27
N THR A 474 -15.82 24.37 -11.87
CA THR A 474 -14.48 24.40 -12.50
C THR A 474 -14.40 23.27 -13.50
N VAL A 475 -14.07 23.60 -14.74
CA VAL A 475 -13.87 22.63 -15.82
C VAL A 475 -12.39 22.56 -16.09
N ILE A 476 -11.82 21.35 -16.04
CA ILE A 476 -10.45 21.11 -16.48
C ILE A 476 -10.51 20.57 -17.90
N VAL A 477 -9.86 21.27 -18.84
CA VAL A 477 -9.63 20.77 -20.20
C VAL A 477 -8.19 20.26 -20.25
N ASP A 478 -8.02 18.94 -20.18
CA ASP A 478 -6.71 18.27 -20.13
C ASP A 478 -6.38 17.65 -21.50
N LEU A 479 -5.29 18.09 -22.13
CA LEU A 479 -4.84 17.58 -23.44
C LEU A 479 -3.95 16.35 -23.23
N LEU A 480 -4.46 15.19 -23.65
CA LEU A 480 -3.95 13.88 -23.26
C LEU A 480 -2.71 13.39 -24.02
N ARG A 481 -2.51 13.85 -25.26
CA ARG A 481 -1.36 13.46 -26.09
C ARG A 481 -0.69 14.68 -26.73
N PRO A 482 -0.09 15.58 -25.91
CA PRO A 482 0.63 16.74 -26.42
C PRO A 482 1.86 16.30 -27.22
N LEU A 483 2.24 17.10 -28.22
CA LEU A 483 3.39 16.88 -29.08
C LEU A 483 4.69 17.47 -28.51
N SER A 484 4.61 18.18 -27.38
CA SER A 484 5.74 18.85 -26.72
C SER A 484 6.35 17.98 -25.61
N GLU A 485 7.66 17.76 -25.64
CA GLU A 485 8.42 17.11 -24.56
C GLU A 485 9.29 18.12 -23.79
N GLY A 486 9.41 17.92 -22.48
CA GLY A 486 10.25 18.71 -21.58
C GLY A 486 11.52 18.00 -21.09
N GLN A 487 12.14 18.55 -20.04
CA GLN A 487 13.31 17.96 -19.38
C GLN A 487 13.44 18.32 -17.89
N VAL A 488 14.15 17.46 -17.16
CA VAL A 488 14.67 17.63 -15.80
C VAL A 488 16.20 17.69 -15.86
N THR A 489 16.80 18.75 -15.32
CA THR A 489 18.25 18.96 -15.28
C THR A 489 18.71 19.33 -13.86
N LEU A 490 20.01 19.30 -13.58
CA LEU A 490 20.51 19.67 -12.25
C LEU A 490 20.56 21.20 -12.10
N ASN A 491 20.31 21.67 -10.88
CA ASN A 491 20.63 23.04 -10.46
C ASN A 491 22.04 23.13 -9.86
N SER A 492 22.50 22.04 -9.24
CA SER A 492 23.80 21.90 -8.59
C SER A 492 24.02 20.43 -8.22
N ASN A 493 25.19 20.11 -7.70
CA ASN A 493 25.49 18.82 -7.07
C ASN A 493 25.00 18.70 -5.61
N ASN A 494 24.24 19.67 -5.07
CA ASN A 494 23.68 19.60 -3.72
C ASN A 494 22.34 18.82 -3.73
N PRO A 495 22.23 17.68 -3.02
CA PRO A 495 21.02 16.86 -3.04
C PRO A 495 19.78 17.54 -2.44
N LEU A 496 19.98 18.53 -1.55
CA LEU A 496 18.88 19.28 -0.93
C LEU A 496 18.28 20.36 -1.85
N VAL A 497 18.88 20.61 -3.02
CA VAL A 497 18.39 21.56 -4.02
C VAL A 497 17.48 20.85 -5.01
N GLN A 498 16.33 21.44 -5.33
CA GLN A 498 15.43 20.88 -6.35
C GLN A 498 16.10 20.85 -7.74
N PRO A 499 15.75 19.89 -8.61
CA PRO A 499 16.19 19.95 -9.99
C PRO A 499 15.56 21.15 -10.71
N ASN A 500 16.13 21.51 -11.85
CA ASN A 500 15.47 22.35 -12.83
C ASN A 500 14.45 21.51 -13.57
N ILE A 501 13.19 21.96 -13.58
CA ILE A 501 12.07 21.28 -14.24
C ILE A 501 11.54 22.22 -15.31
N ASN A 502 11.56 21.78 -16.57
CA ASN A 502 10.89 22.45 -17.68
C ASN A 502 9.91 21.47 -18.32
N LEU A 503 8.60 21.69 -18.13
CA LEU A 503 7.55 20.88 -18.74
C LEU A 503 7.42 21.16 -20.25
N ASN A 504 7.91 22.31 -20.71
CA ASN A 504 7.93 22.71 -22.12
C ASN A 504 6.54 22.64 -22.80
N PHE A 505 5.46 22.90 -22.05
CA PHE A 505 4.12 22.89 -22.60
C PHE A 505 4.01 23.84 -23.78
N PHE A 506 3.27 23.41 -24.81
CA PHE A 506 3.03 24.19 -26.02
C PHE A 506 4.30 24.56 -26.80
N GLY A 507 5.41 23.82 -26.65
CA GLY A 507 6.57 23.94 -27.55
C GLY A 507 6.19 23.75 -29.03
N ASN A 508 5.13 22.98 -29.30
CA ASN A 508 4.48 22.87 -30.61
C ASN A 508 3.19 23.71 -30.69
N ASP A 509 3.03 24.53 -31.73
CA ASP A 509 1.83 25.37 -31.95
C ASP A 509 0.56 24.54 -32.17
N LEU A 510 0.66 23.28 -32.59
CA LEU A 510 -0.49 22.37 -32.70
C LEU A 510 -1.12 22.05 -31.33
N ASP A 511 -0.34 21.99 -30.25
CA ASP A 511 -0.87 21.78 -28.90
C ASP A 511 -1.74 22.97 -28.47
N ILE A 512 -1.36 24.19 -28.88
CA ILE A 512 -2.12 25.42 -28.62
C ILE A 512 -3.45 25.38 -29.37
N LEU A 513 -3.40 24.98 -30.65
CA LEU A 513 -4.56 24.84 -31.51
C LEU A 513 -5.54 23.81 -30.95
N ALA A 514 -5.05 22.62 -30.59
CA ALA A 514 -5.87 21.56 -30.01
C ALA A 514 -6.50 22.04 -28.70
N MET A 515 -5.71 22.56 -27.76
CA MET A 515 -6.22 23.06 -26.48
C MET A 515 -7.28 24.16 -26.64
N ARG A 516 -7.07 25.10 -27.58
CA ARG A 516 -8.07 26.13 -27.91
C ARG A 516 -9.37 25.52 -28.41
N GLU A 517 -9.32 24.58 -29.35
CA GLU A 517 -10.53 23.93 -29.88
C GLU A 517 -11.20 23.02 -28.85
N GLY A 518 -10.44 22.41 -27.93
CA GLY A 518 -10.95 21.69 -26.77
C GLY A 518 -11.73 22.61 -25.84
N VAL A 519 -11.16 23.77 -25.46
CA VAL A 519 -11.86 24.78 -24.66
C VAL A 519 -13.13 25.27 -25.37
N ARG A 520 -13.07 25.58 -26.67
CA ARG A 520 -14.26 25.97 -27.47
C ARG A 520 -15.34 24.89 -27.48
N TRP A 521 -14.96 23.63 -27.71
CA TRP A 521 -15.87 22.49 -27.73
C TRP A 521 -16.56 22.31 -26.37
N THR A 522 -15.81 22.36 -25.27
CA THR A 522 -16.36 22.21 -23.92
C THR A 522 -17.25 23.39 -23.53
N TYR A 523 -16.92 24.61 -23.96
CA TYR A 523 -17.83 25.76 -23.84
C TYR A 523 -19.14 25.54 -24.60
N ASP A 524 -19.09 25.00 -25.83
CA ASP A 524 -20.30 24.71 -26.61
C ASP A 524 -21.17 23.63 -25.96
N VAL A 525 -20.59 22.58 -25.37
CA VAL A 525 -21.33 21.59 -24.55
C VAL A 525 -22.08 22.30 -23.42
N LEU A 526 -21.39 23.10 -22.61
CA LEU A 526 -21.93 23.63 -21.36
C LEU A 526 -22.88 24.83 -21.56
N THR A 527 -22.59 25.69 -22.53
CA THR A 527 -23.35 26.95 -22.73
C THR A 527 -24.46 26.84 -23.78
N THR A 528 -24.46 25.79 -24.60
CA THR A 528 -25.51 25.57 -25.62
C THR A 528 -26.09 24.15 -25.64
N GLY A 529 -25.55 23.21 -24.87
CA GLY A 529 -26.17 21.91 -24.63
C GLY A 529 -27.46 22.01 -23.82
N LYS A 530 -28.41 21.11 -24.07
CA LYS A 530 -29.71 21.06 -23.38
C LYS A 530 -29.50 20.79 -21.87
N GLY A 531 -30.34 21.35 -21.01
CA GLY A 531 -30.16 21.27 -19.55
C GLY A 531 -29.12 22.28 -19.07
N PHE A 532 -27.82 21.99 -19.25
CA PHE A 532 -26.76 22.78 -18.63
C PHE A 532 -26.72 24.26 -19.08
N LYS A 533 -27.08 24.57 -20.33
CA LYS A 533 -27.16 25.97 -20.82
C LYS A 533 -28.07 26.86 -19.97
N ASP A 534 -29.09 26.26 -19.33
CA ASP A 534 -30.08 26.99 -18.54
C ASP A 534 -29.63 27.15 -17.07
N ILE A 535 -28.45 26.62 -16.70
CA ILE A 535 -27.84 26.70 -15.36
C ILE A 535 -26.64 27.65 -15.34
N VAL A 536 -25.92 27.81 -16.45
CA VAL A 536 -24.84 28.80 -16.58
C VAL A 536 -25.41 30.22 -16.46
N THR A 537 -24.78 31.05 -15.62
CA THR A 537 -25.16 32.45 -15.37
C THR A 537 -24.06 33.46 -15.68
N GLY A 538 -22.81 33.01 -15.82
CA GLY A 538 -21.67 33.86 -16.15
C GLY A 538 -20.35 33.09 -16.23
N GLU A 539 -19.26 33.82 -16.42
CA GLU A 539 -17.89 33.30 -16.52
C GLU A 539 -17.00 33.97 -15.47
N TYR A 540 -16.03 33.24 -14.94
CA TYR A 540 -15.08 33.73 -13.95
C TYR A 540 -13.63 33.45 -14.36
N PRO A 541 -12.67 34.36 -14.09
CA PRO A 541 -12.82 35.74 -13.59
C PRO A 541 -13.29 36.75 -14.65
N TRP A 542 -13.26 36.38 -15.93
CA TRP A 542 -13.74 37.17 -17.07
C TRP A 542 -14.04 36.24 -18.24
N ARG A 543 -14.82 36.72 -19.22
CA ARG A 543 -15.21 35.98 -20.43
C ARG A 543 -14.00 35.46 -21.19
N MET A 544 -14.01 34.17 -21.53
CA MET A 544 -13.00 33.56 -22.39
C MET A 544 -13.12 34.16 -23.82
N PRO A 545 -12.02 34.57 -24.48
CA PRO A 545 -12.06 35.26 -25.76
C PRO A 545 -12.25 34.30 -26.94
N LEU A 546 -13.26 33.43 -26.87
CA LEU A 546 -13.47 32.29 -27.77
C LEU A 546 -13.52 32.69 -29.25
N GLU A 547 -13.92 33.91 -29.57
CA GLU A 547 -14.07 34.42 -30.93
C GLU A 547 -12.75 34.89 -31.58
N SER A 548 -11.64 34.95 -30.82
CA SER A 548 -10.34 35.46 -31.29
C SER A 548 -9.24 34.41 -31.11
N ASP A 549 -8.72 33.88 -32.22
CA ASP A 549 -7.65 32.87 -32.23
C ASP A 549 -6.38 33.35 -31.52
N GLU A 550 -6.02 34.64 -31.69
CA GLU A 550 -4.83 35.26 -31.08
C GLU A 550 -5.00 35.47 -29.57
N GLU A 551 -6.18 35.96 -29.13
CA GLU A 551 -6.46 36.12 -27.70
C GLU A 551 -6.60 34.77 -27.01
N MET A 552 -7.14 33.75 -27.69
CA MET A 552 -7.13 32.37 -27.22
C MET A 552 -5.72 31.79 -27.13
N LYS A 553 -4.82 32.04 -28.11
CA LYS A 553 -3.41 31.64 -27.99
C LYS A 553 -2.81 32.24 -26.72
N ARG A 554 -3.05 33.54 -26.44
CA ARG A 554 -2.58 34.15 -25.19
C ARG A 554 -3.25 33.50 -23.97
N ALA A 555 -4.56 33.27 -23.98
CA ALA A 555 -5.28 32.68 -22.85
C ALA A 555 -4.77 31.26 -22.52
N VAL A 556 -4.54 30.41 -23.53
CA VAL A 556 -3.96 29.07 -23.36
C VAL A 556 -2.57 29.15 -22.72
N LEU A 557 -1.68 29.99 -23.24
CA LEU A 557 -0.32 30.13 -22.70
C LEU A 557 -0.31 30.75 -21.29
N ASP A 558 -1.19 31.70 -21.00
CA ASP A 558 -1.21 32.43 -19.73
C ASP A 558 -1.92 31.66 -18.59
N ARG A 559 -3.00 30.93 -18.91
CA ARG A 559 -3.84 30.24 -17.92
C ARG A 559 -3.49 28.77 -17.69
N SER A 560 -2.74 28.15 -18.59
CA SER A 560 -2.46 26.71 -18.50
C SER A 560 -1.64 26.34 -17.27
N GLN A 561 -1.78 25.09 -16.85
CA GLN A 561 -1.02 24.51 -15.75
C GLN A 561 -0.73 23.02 -16.04
N THR A 562 0.00 22.36 -15.15
CA THR A 562 0.15 20.90 -15.16
C THR A 562 -1.18 20.22 -14.82
N GLY A 563 -1.49 19.14 -15.54
CA GLY A 563 -2.52 18.16 -15.18
C GLY A 563 -2.16 17.32 -13.96
N PHE A 564 -0.93 17.47 -13.46
CA PHE A 564 -0.32 16.74 -12.35
C PHE A 564 0.14 15.31 -12.72
N HIS A 565 0.39 15.07 -14.01
CA HIS A 565 0.75 13.78 -14.63
C HIS A 565 2.21 13.64 -15.14
N PRO A 566 3.24 14.31 -14.58
CA PRO A 566 4.57 14.25 -15.16
C PRO A 566 5.18 12.83 -15.09
N CYS A 567 5.77 12.39 -16.21
CA CYS A 567 6.33 11.05 -16.41
C CYS A 567 7.53 11.05 -17.41
N GLY A 568 8.09 9.88 -17.74
CA GLY A 568 9.04 9.67 -18.86
C GLY A 568 10.53 9.96 -18.66
N THR A 569 10.92 10.62 -17.57
CA THR A 569 12.31 11.07 -17.31
C THR A 569 13.37 10.00 -17.10
N ALA A 570 12.97 8.73 -17.06
CA ALA A 570 13.86 7.58 -17.02
C ALA A 570 13.23 6.40 -17.79
N ARG A 571 12.65 6.69 -18.97
CA ARG A 571 11.75 5.78 -19.68
C ARG A 571 12.30 4.38 -19.96
N LEU A 572 11.37 3.44 -19.96
CA LEU A 572 11.46 2.09 -20.50
C LEU A 572 12.02 2.08 -21.92
N SER A 573 12.84 1.08 -22.26
CA SER A 573 13.54 1.02 -23.54
C SER A 573 14.24 -0.32 -23.81
N LYS A 574 14.51 -0.61 -25.08
CA LYS A 574 15.24 -1.81 -25.52
C LYS A 574 16.74 -1.70 -25.29
N ASN A 575 17.28 -0.49 -25.17
CA ASN A 575 18.69 -0.21 -24.89
C ASN A 575 18.90 1.25 -24.43
N ILE A 576 20.09 1.55 -23.91
CA ILE A 576 20.50 2.86 -23.37
C ILE A 576 20.42 4.03 -24.35
N GLN A 577 20.36 3.77 -25.67
CA GLN A 577 20.22 4.80 -26.69
C GLN A 577 18.76 5.10 -27.07
N GLN A 578 17.79 4.42 -26.45
CA GLN A 578 16.36 4.71 -26.55
C GLN A 578 15.76 5.23 -25.23
N GLY A 579 16.28 4.80 -24.07
CA GLY A 579 15.83 5.23 -22.74
C GLY A 579 16.81 4.81 -21.64
N VAL A 580 16.32 4.72 -20.39
CA VAL A 580 17.17 4.55 -19.19
C VAL A 580 17.07 3.16 -18.58
N VAL A 581 15.90 2.51 -18.65
CA VAL A 581 15.70 1.15 -18.12
C VAL A 581 15.31 0.13 -19.19
N ASP A 582 15.64 -1.14 -18.95
CA ASP A 582 15.27 -2.28 -19.79
C ASP A 582 13.83 -2.76 -19.55
N SER A 583 13.39 -3.79 -20.30
CA SER A 583 12.05 -4.38 -20.16
C SER A 583 11.75 -5.01 -18.79
N ARG A 584 12.76 -5.17 -17.92
CA ARG A 584 12.63 -5.63 -16.52
C ARG A 584 12.85 -4.49 -15.52
N LEU A 585 12.76 -3.24 -15.98
CA LEU A 585 12.96 -2.01 -15.21
C LEU A 585 14.37 -1.81 -14.65
N ARG A 586 15.37 -2.57 -15.13
CA ARG A 586 16.77 -2.47 -14.69
C ARG A 586 17.46 -1.31 -15.40
N VAL A 587 18.21 -0.50 -14.68
CA VAL A 587 18.97 0.63 -15.26
C VAL A 587 20.03 0.08 -16.20
N HIS A 588 20.01 0.50 -17.47
CA HIS A 588 20.97 0.03 -18.47
C HIS A 588 22.40 0.27 -17.96
N GLY A 589 23.24 -0.76 -18.02
CA GLY A 589 24.64 -0.68 -17.61
C GLY A 589 24.92 -0.73 -16.10
N ILE A 590 23.91 -0.69 -15.22
CA ILE A 590 24.06 -0.79 -13.76
C ILE A 590 23.33 -2.04 -13.23
N LYS A 591 24.06 -2.89 -12.50
CA LYS A 591 23.50 -4.08 -11.85
C LYS A 591 22.84 -3.72 -10.52
N ASN A 592 21.84 -4.50 -10.12
CA ASN A 592 21.14 -4.40 -8.84
C ASN A 592 20.48 -3.03 -8.60
N LEU A 593 20.10 -2.35 -9.69
CA LEU A 593 19.42 -1.06 -9.69
C LEU A 593 18.22 -1.10 -10.64
N ARG A 594 17.02 -0.87 -10.10
CA ARG A 594 15.79 -0.69 -10.87
C ARG A 594 15.16 0.66 -10.64
N ILE A 595 14.22 1.02 -11.52
CA ILE A 595 13.33 2.17 -11.34
C ILE A 595 11.88 1.70 -11.41
N ALA A 596 11.09 2.04 -10.40
CA ALA A 596 9.66 1.77 -10.36
C ALA A 596 8.93 3.03 -9.87
N ASP A 597 8.68 3.97 -10.79
CA ASP A 597 7.79 5.13 -10.64
C ASP A 597 7.42 5.70 -12.02
N ALA A 598 6.65 6.81 -12.06
CA ALA A 598 6.19 7.44 -13.29
C ALA A 598 7.31 7.82 -14.30
N SER A 599 8.56 7.96 -13.87
CA SER A 599 9.69 8.22 -14.79
C SER A 599 9.88 7.13 -15.85
N VAL A 600 9.42 5.89 -15.64
CA VAL A 600 9.64 4.79 -16.61
C VAL A 600 8.63 4.79 -17.77
N ILE A 601 7.54 5.54 -17.67
CA ILE A 601 6.46 5.60 -18.68
C ILE A 601 7.01 6.12 -20.03
N PRO A 602 7.04 5.33 -21.11
CA PRO A 602 7.62 5.76 -22.39
C PRO A 602 6.67 6.62 -23.24
N VAL A 603 5.36 6.43 -23.08
CA VAL A 603 4.28 7.20 -23.72
C VAL A 603 3.23 7.43 -22.64
N ILE A 604 2.84 8.69 -22.42
CA ILE A 604 1.90 9.03 -21.34
C ILE A 604 0.51 8.40 -21.62
N PRO A 605 -0.14 7.76 -20.63
CA PRO A 605 -1.51 7.26 -20.76
C PRO A 605 -2.51 8.39 -21.07
N ASP A 606 -3.57 8.08 -21.81
CA ASP A 606 -4.59 9.06 -22.21
C ASP A 606 -5.58 9.41 -21.08
N CYS A 607 -5.08 9.54 -19.84
CA CYS A 607 -5.87 9.91 -18.67
C CYS A 607 -4.99 10.31 -17.47
N ARG A 608 -5.62 10.66 -16.36
CA ARG A 608 -5.00 10.72 -15.02
C ARG A 608 -4.21 9.44 -14.69
N ILE A 609 -2.89 9.58 -14.58
CA ILE A 609 -1.96 8.43 -14.72
C ILE A 609 -1.83 7.50 -13.51
N GLN A 610 -2.51 7.71 -12.37
CA GLN A 610 -2.12 7.02 -11.12
C GLN A 610 -2.26 5.49 -11.19
N ASN A 611 -3.24 4.96 -11.93
CA ASN A 611 -3.44 3.53 -12.10
C ASN A 611 -2.24 2.89 -12.83
N SER A 612 -1.73 3.53 -13.89
CA SER A 612 -0.50 3.09 -14.58
C SER A 612 0.74 3.09 -13.65
N VAL A 613 0.82 4.01 -12.68
CA VAL A 613 1.93 4.07 -11.71
C VAL A 613 1.83 2.93 -10.70
N TYR A 614 0.63 2.54 -10.25
CA TYR A 614 0.44 1.34 -9.44
C TYR A 614 0.74 0.06 -10.24
N MET A 615 0.32 -0.01 -11.51
CA MET A 615 0.65 -1.11 -12.44
C MET A 615 2.16 -1.32 -12.56
N ILE A 616 2.93 -0.24 -12.76
CA ILE A 616 4.40 -0.28 -12.79
C ILE A 616 4.98 -0.84 -11.49
N GLY A 617 4.42 -0.46 -10.34
CA GLY A 617 4.82 -1.01 -9.04
C GLY A 617 4.53 -2.50 -8.89
N GLU A 618 3.33 -2.95 -9.30
CA GLU A 618 2.92 -4.36 -9.24
C GLU A 618 3.75 -5.25 -10.18
N LYS A 619 3.92 -4.81 -11.44
CA LYS A 619 4.67 -5.54 -12.47
C LYS A 619 6.17 -5.55 -12.14
N GLY A 620 6.71 -4.45 -11.64
CA GLY A 620 8.08 -4.36 -11.14
C GLY A 620 8.34 -5.29 -9.96
N ALA A 621 7.38 -5.43 -9.03
CA ALA A 621 7.50 -6.36 -7.92
C ALA A 621 7.57 -7.82 -8.39
N ASP A 622 6.70 -8.23 -9.30
CA ASP A 622 6.72 -9.60 -9.85
C ASP A 622 7.99 -9.88 -10.67
N MET A 623 8.51 -8.89 -11.41
CA MET A 623 9.80 -9.01 -12.09
C MET A 623 10.96 -9.22 -11.10
N ILE A 624 10.99 -8.51 -9.97
CA ILE A 624 11.98 -8.71 -8.92
C ILE A 624 11.82 -10.10 -8.29
N LYS A 625 10.59 -10.54 -8.00
CA LYS A 625 10.32 -11.89 -7.46
C LYS A 625 10.83 -12.99 -8.39
N ALA A 626 10.54 -12.88 -9.69
CA ALA A 626 10.96 -13.84 -10.70
C ALA A 626 12.48 -13.84 -10.97
N ASP A 627 13.18 -12.72 -10.75
CA ASP A 627 14.65 -12.67 -10.80
C ASP A 627 15.31 -13.17 -9.49
N HIS A 628 14.52 -13.39 -8.42
CA HIS A 628 14.96 -13.90 -7.12
C HIS A 628 14.18 -15.15 -6.66
N PRO A 629 14.15 -16.24 -7.46
CA PRO A 629 13.41 -17.45 -7.13
C PRO A 629 13.89 -18.10 -5.81
N GLU A 630 15.16 -17.93 -5.43
CA GLU A 630 15.71 -18.43 -4.17
C GLU A 630 15.05 -17.80 -2.93
N ILE A 631 14.45 -16.63 -3.11
CA ILE A 631 13.70 -15.90 -2.08
C ILE A 631 12.21 -16.16 -2.21
N PHE A 632 11.67 -16.21 -3.43
CA PHE A 632 10.22 -16.11 -3.67
C PHE A 632 9.55 -17.39 -4.19
N GLU A 633 10.21 -18.28 -4.96
CA GLU A 633 9.58 -19.55 -5.38
C GLU A 633 9.28 -20.47 -4.19
N THR A 634 10.12 -20.43 -3.16
CA THR A 634 9.92 -21.17 -1.91
C THR A 634 8.64 -20.73 -1.20
N VAL A 635 8.23 -19.47 -1.38
CA VAL A 635 6.99 -18.89 -0.83
C VAL A 635 5.82 -19.08 -1.78
N GLU A 636 6.01 -18.98 -3.10
CA GLU A 636 4.93 -19.28 -4.05
C GLU A 636 4.52 -20.75 -4.00
N LYS A 637 5.44 -21.71 -3.87
CA LYS A 637 5.08 -23.11 -3.60
C LYS A 637 4.37 -23.31 -2.25
N MET A 638 4.63 -22.45 -1.25
CA MET A 638 3.88 -22.45 0.02
C MET A 638 2.50 -21.78 -0.09
N ALA A 639 2.33 -20.77 -0.95
CA ALA A 639 1.07 -20.05 -1.17
C ALA A 639 0.16 -20.71 -2.22
N SER A 640 0.74 -21.49 -3.15
CA SER A 640 0.03 -22.18 -4.23
C SER A 640 -0.29 -23.66 -3.92
N THR A 641 0.03 -24.15 -2.72
CA THR A 641 -0.41 -25.48 -2.30
C THR A 641 -1.85 -25.38 -1.81
N PRO A 642 -2.83 -26.08 -2.43
CA PRO A 642 -4.22 -26.02 -2.00
C PRO A 642 -4.38 -26.48 -0.54
N PRO A 643 -5.34 -25.92 0.23
CA PRO A 643 -5.60 -26.32 1.60
C PRO A 643 -6.24 -27.72 1.66
N ASN A 644 -5.42 -28.77 1.52
CA ASN A 644 -5.74 -30.18 1.83
C ASN A 644 -4.53 -31.15 1.66
N SER A 645 -3.28 -30.68 1.59
CA SER A 645 -2.13 -31.56 1.29
C SER A 645 -1.61 -32.40 2.46
N ILE A 646 -1.65 -31.89 3.70
CA ILE A 646 -1.16 -32.60 4.89
C ILE A 646 -2.31 -33.43 5.48
N LYS A 647 -2.09 -34.75 5.61
CA LYS A 647 -3.03 -35.69 6.21
C LYS A 647 -2.60 -36.07 7.62
N VAL A 648 -3.51 -35.89 8.59
CA VAL A 648 -3.24 -36.11 10.02
C VAL A 648 -4.13 -37.22 10.57
N LEU A 649 -3.53 -38.25 11.17
CA LEU A 649 -4.24 -39.22 11.99
C LEU A 649 -4.20 -38.75 13.46
N LEU A 650 -5.32 -38.26 13.99
CA LEU A 650 -5.46 -37.86 15.39
C LEU A 650 -6.00 -39.05 16.19
N LEU A 651 -5.16 -39.68 17.00
CA LEU A 651 -5.50 -40.81 17.84
C LEU A 651 -5.79 -40.36 19.27
N THR A 652 -7.02 -40.54 19.76
CA THR A 652 -7.45 -40.14 21.12
C THR A 652 -7.82 -41.31 22.02
N LYS A 653 -7.41 -42.54 21.65
CA LYS A 653 -7.65 -43.75 22.44
C LYS A 653 -6.98 -43.67 23.81
N THR A 654 -7.72 -43.99 24.87
CA THR A 654 -7.26 -44.01 26.27
C THR A 654 -7.65 -45.33 26.94
N CYS A 655 -6.72 -45.96 27.65
CA CYS A 655 -7.00 -47.08 28.56
C CYS A 655 -6.81 -46.73 30.05
N GLY A 656 -6.29 -45.52 30.35
CA GLY A 656 -6.22 -44.94 31.69
C GLY A 656 -7.26 -43.83 31.88
N TYR A 657 -6.85 -42.73 32.54
CA TYR A 657 -7.68 -41.54 32.72
C TYR A 657 -8.03 -40.88 31.37
N ARG A 658 -9.31 -40.56 31.18
CA ARG A 658 -9.82 -39.87 29.99
C ARG A 658 -10.03 -38.40 30.33
N HIS A 659 -9.41 -37.52 29.55
CA HIS A 659 -9.54 -36.07 29.72
C HIS A 659 -10.83 -35.59 29.07
N ASP A 660 -11.57 -34.72 29.75
CA ASP A 660 -12.86 -34.20 29.27
C ASP A 660 -12.69 -33.30 28.03
N CYS A 661 -11.50 -32.72 27.81
CA CYS A 661 -11.18 -31.83 26.70
C CYS A 661 -10.88 -32.51 25.36
N ILE A 662 -10.95 -33.86 25.28
CA ILE A 662 -10.76 -34.60 24.02
C ILE A 662 -11.68 -34.11 22.88
N PRO A 663 -12.97 -33.77 23.10
CA PRO A 663 -13.83 -33.18 22.07
C PRO A 663 -13.35 -31.80 21.61
N ALA A 664 -12.84 -30.96 22.52
CA ALA A 664 -12.27 -29.65 22.18
C ALA A 664 -11.01 -29.79 21.33
N LEU A 665 -10.12 -30.74 21.66
CA LEU A 665 -8.96 -31.09 20.85
C LEU A 665 -9.35 -31.56 19.43
N ILE A 666 -10.37 -32.41 19.30
CA ILE A 666 -10.85 -32.88 17.98
C ILE A 666 -11.43 -31.72 17.17
N SER A 667 -12.23 -30.85 17.81
CA SER A 667 -12.78 -29.64 17.19
C SER A 667 -11.67 -28.70 16.71
N ALA A 668 -10.66 -28.47 17.55
CA ALA A 668 -9.47 -27.70 17.24
C ALA A 668 -8.77 -28.22 15.99
N PHE A 669 -8.38 -29.51 15.96
CA PHE A 669 -7.70 -30.09 14.81
C PHE A 669 -8.55 -30.03 13.53
N ASN A 670 -9.86 -30.24 13.60
CA ASN A 670 -10.77 -30.12 12.45
C ASN A 670 -10.94 -28.68 11.94
N SER A 671 -10.62 -27.67 12.76
CA SER A 671 -10.61 -26.25 12.36
C SER A 671 -9.29 -25.79 11.72
N LEU A 672 -8.21 -26.59 11.87
CA LEU A 672 -6.94 -26.34 11.20
C LEU A 672 -6.99 -26.75 9.72
N PRO A 673 -6.18 -26.14 8.83
CA PRO A 673 -6.23 -26.37 7.38
C PRO A 673 -5.55 -27.68 6.95
N PHE A 674 -5.95 -28.81 7.54
CA PHE A 674 -5.41 -30.15 7.30
C PHE A 674 -6.53 -31.17 7.08
N SER A 675 -6.23 -32.28 6.39
CA SER A 675 -7.15 -33.41 6.28
C SER A 675 -7.03 -34.29 7.53
N VAL A 676 -7.89 -34.08 8.52
CA VAL A 676 -7.84 -34.78 9.82
C VAL A 676 -8.74 -36.00 9.87
N ARG A 677 -8.17 -37.14 10.27
CA ARG A 677 -8.87 -38.37 10.68
C ARG A 677 -8.76 -38.50 12.20
N ALA A 678 -9.79 -38.10 12.95
CA ALA A 678 -9.86 -38.33 14.39
C ALA A 678 -10.41 -39.73 14.71
N THR A 679 -9.69 -40.54 15.48
CA THR A 679 -10.06 -41.94 15.78
C THR A 679 -9.68 -42.39 17.19
N GLU A 680 -10.40 -43.39 17.70
CA GLU A 680 -10.00 -44.20 18.86
C GLU A 680 -9.67 -45.65 18.46
N ASN A 681 -9.76 -45.98 17.17
CA ASN A 681 -9.35 -47.28 16.65
C ASN A 681 -7.83 -47.30 16.39
N SER A 682 -7.07 -47.85 17.34
CA SER A 682 -5.61 -47.95 17.25
C SER A 682 -5.09 -48.77 16.07
N THR A 683 -5.91 -49.67 15.50
CA THR A 683 -5.49 -50.51 14.36
C THR A 683 -5.21 -49.72 13.08
N GLU A 684 -5.67 -48.46 12.99
CA GLU A 684 -5.30 -47.54 11.90
C GLU A 684 -3.79 -47.22 11.89
N LEU A 685 -3.07 -47.39 13.02
CA LEU A 685 -1.60 -47.30 13.07
C LEU A 685 -0.90 -48.38 12.25
N LEU A 686 -1.56 -49.47 11.85
CA LEU A 686 -0.99 -50.51 11.00
C LEU A 686 -0.98 -50.13 9.51
N SER A 687 -1.58 -48.98 9.13
CA SER A 687 -1.72 -48.52 7.73
C SER A 687 -1.41 -47.02 7.59
N LEU A 688 -0.22 -46.60 8.01
CA LEU A 688 0.17 -45.18 8.07
C LEU A 688 0.65 -44.56 6.74
N SER A 689 0.64 -45.31 5.63
CA SER A 689 1.10 -44.82 4.31
C SER A 689 0.33 -43.62 3.76
N ASP A 690 -0.92 -43.43 4.22
CA ASP A 690 -1.80 -42.34 3.81
C ASP A 690 -1.67 -41.09 4.70
N TYR A 691 -0.81 -41.07 5.73
CA TYR A 691 -0.69 -39.96 6.66
C TYR A 691 0.71 -39.34 6.65
N ASP A 692 0.78 -38.04 6.86
CA ASP A 692 2.05 -37.30 7.03
C ASP A 692 2.38 -37.12 8.52
N VAL A 693 1.36 -37.03 9.37
CA VAL A 693 1.49 -36.82 10.82
C VAL A 693 0.55 -37.72 11.61
N VAL A 694 1.05 -38.33 12.69
CA VAL A 694 0.24 -38.94 13.74
C VAL A 694 0.22 -38.00 14.94
N ALA A 695 -0.97 -37.52 15.31
CA ALA A 695 -1.19 -36.74 16.52
C ALA A 695 -1.69 -37.64 17.66
N LEU A 696 -0.98 -37.65 18.77
CA LEU A 696 -1.30 -38.39 19.98
C LEU A 696 -1.96 -37.43 20.98
N GLY A 697 -3.29 -37.45 21.00
CA GLY A 697 -4.12 -36.57 21.81
C GLY A 697 -4.53 -37.21 23.13
N HIS A 698 -3.97 -36.74 24.25
CA HIS A 698 -4.40 -37.10 25.62
C HIS A 698 -4.35 -38.60 25.97
N ASN A 699 -3.52 -39.39 25.27
CA ASN A 699 -3.53 -40.84 25.41
C ASN A 699 -2.90 -41.32 26.72
N THR A 700 -3.64 -42.12 27.50
CA THR A 700 -3.19 -42.66 28.80
C THR A 700 -3.31 -44.18 28.87
N GLY A 701 -2.47 -44.79 29.74
CA GLY A 701 -2.45 -46.24 29.94
C GLY A 701 -1.82 -47.00 28.77
N ASP A 702 -1.99 -48.32 28.75
CA ASP A 702 -1.42 -49.20 27.71
C ASP A 702 -2.46 -49.42 26.60
N TYR A 703 -2.62 -48.40 25.75
CA TYR A 703 -3.68 -48.34 24.74
C TYR A 703 -3.28 -48.91 23.36
N LEU A 704 -2.00 -49.22 23.16
CA LEU A 704 -1.46 -49.87 21.96
C LEU A 704 -0.83 -51.23 22.30
N ASN A 705 -0.83 -52.14 21.33
CA ASN A 705 -0.04 -53.37 21.37
C ASN A 705 1.35 -53.18 20.73
N GLU A 706 2.23 -54.18 20.84
CA GLU A 706 3.61 -54.12 20.32
C GLU A 706 3.71 -53.94 18.79
N GLU A 707 2.73 -54.42 18.02
CA GLU A 707 2.69 -54.28 16.56
C GLU A 707 2.32 -52.85 16.15
N GLU A 708 1.30 -52.27 16.82
CA GLU A 708 0.89 -50.87 16.66
C GLU A 708 2.03 -49.90 17.04
N VAL A 709 2.75 -50.17 18.15
CA VAL A 709 3.93 -49.39 18.55
C VAL A 709 5.10 -49.56 17.57
N ALA A 710 5.35 -50.77 17.07
CA ALA A 710 6.39 -51.00 16.06
C ALA A 710 6.08 -50.28 14.74
N SER A 711 4.81 -50.23 14.33
CA SER A 711 4.37 -49.49 13.15
C SER A 711 4.54 -47.99 13.33
N LEU A 712 4.14 -47.43 14.47
CA LEU A 712 4.35 -46.00 14.79
C LEU A 712 5.83 -45.61 14.84
N LEU A 713 6.70 -46.47 15.40
CA LEU A 713 8.15 -46.26 15.38
C LEU A 713 8.71 -46.31 13.96
N SER A 714 8.29 -47.30 13.15
CA SER A 714 8.70 -47.42 11.75
C SER A 714 8.27 -46.21 10.92
N PHE A 715 7.06 -45.69 11.15
CA PHE A 715 6.54 -44.50 10.49
C PHE A 715 7.42 -43.27 10.76
N VAL A 716 7.72 -42.96 12.02
CA VAL A 716 8.59 -41.83 12.34
C VAL A 716 10.03 -42.08 11.86
N GLU A 717 10.60 -43.28 12.05
CA GLU A 717 11.98 -43.56 11.60
C GLU A 717 12.16 -43.41 10.08
N ASN A 718 11.09 -43.57 9.29
CA ASN A 718 11.06 -43.38 7.84
C ASN A 718 10.63 -41.98 7.36
N GLY A 719 10.45 -41.00 8.25
CA GLY A 719 10.15 -39.60 7.88
C GLY A 719 8.69 -39.16 8.07
N GLY A 720 7.89 -39.93 8.81
CA GLY A 720 6.59 -39.47 9.31
C GLY A 720 6.72 -38.52 10.51
N GLY A 721 5.75 -37.62 10.68
CA GLY A 721 5.70 -36.68 11.80
C GLY A 721 4.92 -37.20 13.01
N VAL A 722 5.34 -36.85 14.23
CA VAL A 722 4.56 -37.17 15.46
C VAL A 722 4.35 -35.92 16.31
N VAL A 723 3.10 -35.67 16.70
CA VAL A 723 2.70 -34.56 17.60
C VAL A 723 2.08 -35.15 18.86
N GLY A 724 2.76 -35.05 20.00
CA GLY A 724 2.24 -35.46 21.30
C GLY A 724 1.66 -34.29 22.10
N ILE A 725 0.46 -34.45 22.64
CA ILE A 725 -0.25 -33.39 23.39
C ILE A 725 -0.57 -33.87 24.81
N HIS A 726 -0.24 -33.02 25.78
CA HIS A 726 -0.48 -33.15 27.21
C HIS A 726 -0.18 -34.57 27.73
N ALA A 727 -1.21 -35.39 27.91
CA ALA A 727 -1.10 -36.68 28.56
C ALA A 727 -0.44 -37.79 27.72
N ALA A 728 -0.07 -37.55 26.46
CA ALA A 728 0.56 -38.56 25.58
C ALA A 728 1.78 -39.27 26.21
N THR A 729 2.57 -38.58 27.05
CA THR A 729 3.71 -39.14 27.81
C THR A 729 3.32 -40.02 29.01
N SER A 730 2.03 -40.07 29.37
CA SER A 730 1.44 -40.97 30.37
C SER A 730 0.88 -42.26 29.77
N GLY A 731 0.81 -42.35 28.44
CA GLY A 731 0.60 -43.58 27.70
C GLY A 731 1.84 -44.48 27.68
N LEU A 732 1.64 -45.81 27.69
CA LEU A 732 2.66 -46.83 27.37
C LEU A 732 3.99 -46.67 28.14
N LYS A 733 3.94 -46.26 29.41
CA LYS A 733 5.09 -45.85 30.26
C LYS A 733 6.14 -46.94 30.53
N ALA A 734 5.88 -48.18 30.10
CA ALA A 734 6.80 -49.31 30.17
C ALA A 734 7.41 -49.69 28.80
N ASN A 735 6.85 -49.21 27.69
CA ASN A 735 7.33 -49.53 26.34
C ASN A 735 8.42 -48.54 25.90
N ALA A 736 9.67 -49.01 25.88
CA ALA A 736 10.84 -48.20 25.53
C ALA A 736 10.85 -47.66 24.09
N ARG A 737 10.09 -48.26 23.16
CA ARG A 737 9.97 -47.76 21.77
C ARG A 737 9.06 -46.54 21.71
N TYR A 738 7.91 -46.59 22.37
CA TYR A 738 6.98 -45.47 22.43
C TYR A 738 7.59 -44.28 23.19
N THR A 739 8.25 -44.53 24.33
CA THR A 739 8.86 -43.45 25.11
C THR A 739 10.06 -42.81 24.41
N LYS A 740 10.80 -43.57 23.56
CA LYS A 740 11.81 -43.00 22.64
C LYS A 740 11.19 -41.96 21.69
N ILE A 741 9.98 -42.19 21.17
CA ILE A 741 9.32 -41.29 20.21
C ILE A 741 8.96 -39.95 20.85
N LEU A 742 8.29 -39.96 22.00
CA LEU A 742 7.91 -38.72 22.70
C LEU A 742 9.09 -38.08 23.46
N GLY A 743 10.07 -38.88 23.84
CA GLY A 743 11.28 -38.47 24.53
C GLY A 743 11.25 -38.66 26.05
N GLU A 744 10.11 -38.41 26.69
CA GLU A 744 9.98 -38.49 28.14
C GLU A 744 8.85 -39.40 28.61
N VAL A 745 8.91 -39.76 29.89
CA VAL A 745 7.90 -40.57 30.57
C VAL A 745 7.31 -39.78 31.72
N PHE A 746 5.99 -39.63 31.74
CA PHE A 746 5.28 -38.98 32.83
C PHE A 746 5.58 -39.65 34.19
N ASN A 747 5.83 -38.81 35.20
CA ASN A 747 6.12 -39.18 36.57
C ASN A 747 4.98 -38.78 37.53
N GLY A 748 4.47 -37.56 37.41
CA GLY A 748 3.41 -36.98 38.25
C GLY A 748 3.12 -35.54 37.86
N HIS A 749 2.15 -34.89 38.50
CA HIS A 749 1.87 -33.45 38.36
C HIS A 749 1.42 -32.88 39.71
N PRO A 750 1.60 -31.57 39.98
CA PRO A 750 0.84 -30.86 41.01
C PRO A 750 -0.62 -30.68 40.55
N PRO A 751 -1.54 -30.23 41.42
CA PRO A 751 -2.85 -29.76 40.98
C PRO A 751 -2.73 -28.65 39.91
N PRO A 752 -3.72 -28.49 39.02
CA PRO A 752 -3.75 -27.40 38.05
C PRO A 752 -3.55 -26.03 38.70
N GLN A 753 -2.65 -25.23 38.13
CA GLN A 753 -2.18 -23.99 38.74
C GLN A 753 -1.76 -22.94 37.70
N TRP A 754 -1.71 -21.68 38.13
CA TRP A 754 -1.14 -20.60 37.35
C TRP A 754 0.40 -20.68 37.35
N MET A 755 1.00 -20.44 36.19
CA MET A 755 2.45 -20.39 35.99
C MET A 755 2.83 -19.26 35.02
N THR A 756 4.06 -18.76 35.09
CA THR A 756 4.65 -17.98 33.99
C THR A 756 5.40 -18.94 33.07
N LEU A 757 5.16 -18.83 31.77
CA LEU A 757 5.88 -19.58 30.74
C LEU A 757 6.90 -18.69 30.04
N ASP A 758 8.10 -19.21 29.86
CA ASP A 758 9.14 -18.67 28.98
C ASP A 758 9.01 -19.30 27.59
N VAL A 759 9.07 -18.46 26.55
CA VAL A 759 9.29 -18.93 25.17
C VAL A 759 10.80 -19.12 24.93
N GLU A 760 11.22 -20.36 24.81
CA GLU A 760 12.59 -20.71 24.43
C GLU A 760 12.73 -20.86 22.91
N ASN A 761 13.94 -20.61 22.39
CA ASN A 761 14.24 -20.67 20.95
C ASN A 761 13.18 -19.95 20.09
N PRO A 762 12.95 -18.64 20.28
CA PRO A 762 11.87 -17.89 19.63
C PRO A 762 11.98 -17.88 18.10
N ASP A 763 13.19 -18.05 17.55
CA ASP A 763 13.44 -18.15 16.11
C ASP A 763 13.08 -19.53 15.51
N HIS A 764 12.77 -20.54 16.34
CA HIS A 764 12.32 -21.84 15.86
C HIS A 764 10.94 -21.72 15.21
N TYR A 765 10.72 -22.37 14.06
CA TYR A 765 9.50 -22.24 13.24
C TYR A 765 8.18 -22.36 14.02
N ILE A 766 8.12 -23.24 15.03
CA ILE A 766 6.94 -23.44 15.88
C ILE A 766 6.66 -22.21 16.78
N ASN A 767 7.71 -21.51 17.23
CA ASN A 767 7.66 -20.31 18.06
C ASN A 767 7.81 -18.99 17.26
N GLY A 768 7.97 -19.05 15.94
CA GLY A 768 8.19 -17.89 15.07
C GLY A 768 6.94 -17.05 14.79
N TYR A 769 6.38 -16.42 15.84
CA TYR A 769 5.21 -15.54 15.79
C TYR A 769 5.51 -14.12 15.33
N GLU A 770 4.50 -13.39 14.82
CA GLU A 770 4.60 -11.95 14.53
C GLU A 770 4.90 -11.10 15.77
N SER A 771 4.43 -11.57 16.93
CA SER A 771 4.85 -11.15 18.27
C SER A 771 4.72 -12.34 19.21
N LEU A 772 5.71 -12.55 20.08
CA LEU A 772 5.63 -13.57 21.12
C LEU A 772 4.39 -13.34 22.02
N PRO A 773 3.80 -14.41 22.59
CA PRO A 773 2.70 -14.29 23.55
C PRO A 773 3.11 -13.38 24.71
N GLY A 774 2.12 -12.70 25.28
CA GLY A 774 2.33 -11.64 26.25
C GLY A 774 1.21 -11.57 27.31
N PRO A 775 1.05 -10.42 27.97
CA PRO A 775 0.13 -10.23 29.11
C PRO A 775 -1.27 -10.80 28.93
N ASP A 776 -1.86 -10.60 27.74
CA ASP A 776 -3.25 -10.96 27.42
C ASP A 776 -3.38 -12.35 26.79
N SER A 777 -2.30 -13.16 26.76
CA SER A 777 -2.28 -14.49 26.14
C SER A 777 -2.74 -15.63 27.07
N ALA A 778 -3.28 -15.29 28.25
CA ALA A 778 -3.92 -16.25 29.14
C ALA A 778 -5.17 -16.88 28.48
N PRO A 779 -5.53 -18.14 28.80
CA PRO A 779 -6.84 -18.68 28.45
C PRO A 779 -7.94 -17.92 29.22
N GLU A 780 -8.88 -17.30 28.52
CA GLU A 780 -10.04 -16.64 29.16
C GLU A 780 -10.91 -17.68 29.91
N GLU A 781 -11.57 -17.23 30.99
CA GLU A 781 -12.40 -18.02 31.93
C GLU A 781 -11.65 -18.91 32.95
N ALA A 782 -10.33 -19.12 32.83
CA ALA A 782 -9.54 -19.62 33.95
C ALA A 782 -9.51 -18.58 35.11
N HIS A 783 -9.62 -19.04 36.36
CA HIS A 783 -9.75 -18.21 37.57
C HIS A 783 -8.88 -16.95 37.57
N ALA A 784 -9.47 -15.78 37.88
CA ALA A 784 -8.83 -14.44 37.88
C ALA A 784 -7.30 -14.48 38.08
N CYS A 785 -6.57 -14.19 37.00
CA CYS A 785 -5.12 -14.40 36.95
C CYS A 785 -4.40 -13.63 38.08
N PRO A 786 -3.64 -14.31 38.96
CA PRO A 786 -2.96 -13.67 40.09
C PRO A 786 -1.64 -13.00 39.68
N VAL A 787 -1.18 -13.21 38.44
CA VAL A 787 0.09 -12.68 37.92
C VAL A 787 -0.10 -11.22 37.48
N LYS A 788 0.80 -10.33 37.91
CA LYS A 788 0.82 -8.93 37.42
C LYS A 788 1.43 -8.89 36.02
N THR A 789 0.59 -9.06 35.03
CA THR A 789 1.00 -9.26 33.63
C THR A 789 1.72 -8.04 33.05
N GLU A 790 1.41 -6.82 33.51
CA GLU A 790 2.07 -5.55 33.14
C GLU A 790 3.59 -5.51 33.37
N SER A 791 4.15 -6.41 34.19
CA SER A 791 5.59 -6.45 34.51
C SER A 791 6.38 -7.55 33.80
N LEU A 792 5.76 -8.36 32.94
CA LEU A 792 6.44 -9.46 32.24
C LEU A 792 7.22 -8.97 31.01
N PRO A 793 8.50 -9.37 30.83
CA PRO A 793 9.28 -9.08 29.63
C PRO A 793 8.75 -9.82 28.40
N THR A 794 9.10 -9.34 27.20
CA THR A 794 8.70 -9.97 25.93
C THR A 794 9.22 -11.40 25.85
N GLY A 795 8.30 -12.36 25.60
CA GLY A 795 8.61 -13.79 25.62
C GLY A 795 8.18 -14.50 26.91
N GLN A 796 7.64 -13.77 27.90
CA GLN A 796 6.99 -14.34 29.08
C GLN A 796 5.48 -14.08 29.08
N PHE A 797 4.69 -15.10 29.44
CA PHE A 797 3.22 -15.00 29.50
C PHE A 797 2.63 -15.91 30.59
N PRO A 798 1.51 -15.52 31.22
CA PRO A 798 0.82 -16.36 32.19
C PRO A 798 0.02 -17.48 31.51
N TRP A 799 -0.02 -18.66 32.14
CA TRP A 799 -0.78 -19.80 31.66
C TRP A 799 -1.37 -20.60 32.85
N PHE A 800 -2.52 -21.24 32.66
CA PHE A 800 -3.16 -22.10 33.66
C PHE A 800 -3.35 -23.50 33.07
N ASP A 801 -2.71 -24.50 33.65
CA ASP A 801 -2.70 -25.87 33.12
C ASP A 801 -2.28 -26.89 34.20
N GLU A 802 -2.34 -28.17 33.85
CA GLU A 802 -1.80 -29.27 34.67
C GLU A 802 -0.35 -29.60 34.27
N VAL A 803 0.62 -29.20 35.10
CA VAL A 803 2.06 -29.30 34.76
C VAL A 803 2.59 -30.72 34.91
N TYR A 804 2.84 -31.40 33.78
CA TYR A 804 3.42 -32.74 33.80
C TYR A 804 4.91 -32.70 34.16
N THR A 805 5.29 -33.48 35.18
CA THR A 805 6.69 -33.79 35.51
C THR A 805 7.09 -35.13 34.91
N PHE A 806 8.38 -35.30 34.63
CA PHE A 806 8.93 -36.44 33.90
C PHE A 806 9.93 -37.23 34.76
N ARG A 807 10.17 -38.50 34.39
CA ARG A 807 11.11 -39.39 35.11
C ARG A 807 12.57 -38.99 34.90
N SER A 808 12.85 -38.24 33.84
CA SER A 808 14.14 -37.66 33.48
C SER A 808 13.96 -36.18 33.16
N HIS A 809 15.03 -35.40 33.19
CA HIS A 809 14.96 -33.98 32.85
C HIS A 809 14.90 -33.81 31.31
N PRO A 810 13.92 -33.10 30.72
CA PRO A 810 13.76 -33.09 29.26
C PRO A 810 14.90 -32.40 28.49
N ARG A 811 15.70 -31.54 29.14
CA ARG A 811 16.93 -30.94 28.57
C ARG A 811 18.04 -32.00 28.46
N ILE A 812 17.99 -32.79 27.40
CA ILE A 812 19.07 -33.68 26.97
C ILE A 812 19.57 -33.30 25.57
N GLU A 813 20.80 -33.70 25.25
CA GLU A 813 21.42 -33.47 23.96
C GLU A 813 20.55 -34.03 22.81
N GLY A 814 20.41 -33.25 21.73
CA GLY A 814 19.56 -33.60 20.59
C GLY A 814 18.10 -33.15 20.67
N ARG A 815 17.67 -32.47 21.76
CA ARG A 815 16.35 -31.82 21.85
C ARG A 815 16.45 -30.30 21.81
N THR A 816 15.49 -29.67 21.13
CA THR A 816 15.28 -28.21 21.20
C THR A 816 14.06 -27.93 22.07
N ILE A 817 14.25 -27.27 23.21
CA ILE A 817 13.16 -26.86 24.09
C ILE A 817 12.48 -25.61 23.52
N LEU A 818 11.15 -25.56 23.58
CA LEU A 818 10.34 -24.48 23.02
C LEU A 818 9.54 -23.72 24.08
N LEU A 819 9.24 -24.33 25.22
CA LEU A 819 8.58 -23.69 26.36
C LEU A 819 9.12 -24.27 27.67
N SER A 820 9.25 -23.41 28.69
CA SER A 820 9.49 -23.84 30.07
C SER A 820 8.66 -23.04 31.08
N VAL A 821 8.41 -23.61 32.25
CA VAL A 821 7.97 -22.85 33.43
C VAL A 821 9.14 -22.00 33.93
N GLN A 822 8.89 -20.73 34.21
CA GLN A 822 9.89 -19.79 34.72
C GLN A 822 10.62 -20.34 35.96
N GLY A 823 11.95 -20.32 35.92
CA GLY A 823 12.82 -20.71 37.04
C GLY A 823 13.23 -19.53 37.92
N ASP A 824 13.66 -19.82 39.15
CA ASP A 824 14.30 -18.84 40.04
C ASP A 824 15.74 -18.54 39.57
N ASN A 825 16.12 -17.26 39.56
CA ASN A 825 17.32 -16.73 38.88
C ASN A 825 18.68 -17.09 39.56
N GLU A 826 19.16 -18.34 39.52
CA GLU A 826 20.54 -18.69 39.99
C GLU A 826 21.31 -19.73 39.13
N GLU A 827 22.08 -19.24 38.15
CA GLU A 827 23.22 -19.84 37.41
C GLU A 827 23.52 -21.36 37.50
N SER A 828 22.54 -22.24 37.23
CA SER A 828 22.80 -23.70 37.12
C SER A 828 21.91 -24.38 36.08
N ALA A 829 22.24 -25.61 35.68
CA ALA A 829 21.37 -26.40 34.80
C ALA A 829 20.03 -26.77 35.47
N GLU A 830 19.96 -26.69 36.80
CA GLU A 830 18.75 -26.86 37.61
C GLU A 830 17.95 -25.54 37.77
N SER A 831 18.52 -24.39 37.38
CA SER A 831 17.84 -23.08 37.35
C SER A 831 17.29 -22.69 35.97
N ALA A 832 17.60 -23.47 34.93
CA ALA A 832 16.94 -23.32 33.64
C ALA A 832 15.52 -23.87 33.75
N GLY A 833 14.51 -23.03 33.47
CA GLY A 833 13.09 -23.32 33.72
C GLY A 833 12.62 -24.72 33.31
N PHE A 834 11.63 -25.28 34.02
CA PHE A 834 11.21 -26.66 33.81
C PHE A 834 10.55 -26.87 32.41
N PRO A 835 11.11 -27.69 31.50
CA PRO A 835 10.62 -27.77 30.13
C PRO A 835 9.21 -28.36 30.01
N LEU A 836 8.34 -27.70 29.25
CA LEU A 836 6.98 -28.15 28.94
C LEU A 836 6.80 -28.55 27.48
N SER A 837 7.58 -28.03 26.54
CA SER A 837 7.50 -28.46 25.14
C SER A 837 8.87 -28.53 24.48
N TRP A 838 9.01 -29.47 23.55
CA TRP A 838 10.27 -29.72 22.85
C TRP A 838 10.06 -30.33 21.47
N THR A 839 11.12 -30.29 20.68
CA THR A 839 11.25 -31.05 19.45
C THR A 839 12.47 -31.96 19.47
N GLN A 840 12.38 -33.08 18.74
CA GLN A 840 13.49 -34.01 18.50
C GLN A 840 13.32 -34.74 17.16
N THR A 841 14.39 -35.35 16.66
CA THR A 841 14.39 -36.23 15.50
C THR A 841 14.41 -37.69 15.92
N VAL A 842 13.66 -38.55 15.22
CA VAL A 842 13.67 -40.02 15.44
C VAL A 842 13.81 -40.69 14.07
N GLY A 843 14.98 -41.22 13.78
CA GLY A 843 15.35 -41.63 12.41
C GLY A 843 15.32 -40.42 11.48
N LYS A 844 14.54 -40.49 10.40
CA LYS A 844 14.30 -39.37 9.47
C LYS A 844 13.09 -38.50 9.84
N GLY A 845 12.28 -38.92 10.81
CA GLY A 845 11.06 -38.21 11.21
C GLY A 845 11.30 -37.21 12.32
N ARG A 846 10.31 -36.34 12.49
CA ARG A 846 10.37 -35.22 13.43
C ARG A 846 9.20 -35.29 14.40
N VAL A 847 9.51 -35.09 15.68
CA VAL A 847 8.57 -35.21 16.79
C VAL A 847 8.51 -33.87 17.52
N TYR A 848 7.29 -33.42 17.79
CA TYR A 848 6.98 -32.34 18.72
C TYR A 848 6.17 -32.89 19.89
N TYR A 849 6.46 -32.43 21.11
CA TYR A 849 5.62 -32.67 22.27
C TYR A 849 5.34 -31.36 23.01
N THR A 850 4.14 -31.23 23.55
CA THR A 850 3.79 -30.20 24.54
C THR A 850 3.01 -30.81 25.70
N ALA A 851 3.35 -30.39 26.93
CA ALA A 851 2.64 -30.72 28.15
C ALA A 851 1.37 -29.87 28.36
N LEU A 852 1.15 -28.83 27.53
CA LEU A 852 -0.02 -27.97 27.64
C LEU A 852 -1.26 -28.58 26.98
N GLY A 853 -2.44 -28.10 27.39
CA GLY A 853 -3.72 -28.39 26.74
C GLY A 853 -4.66 -29.29 27.54
N HIS A 854 -4.55 -29.34 28.88
CA HIS A 854 -5.47 -30.08 29.75
C HIS A 854 -6.92 -29.55 29.69
N PHE A 855 -7.09 -28.24 29.48
CA PHE A 855 -8.37 -27.54 29.52
C PHE A 855 -8.89 -27.14 28.13
N ASP A 856 -10.22 -27.00 28.00
CA ASP A 856 -10.89 -26.55 26.76
C ASP A 856 -10.42 -25.16 26.33
N GLU A 857 -10.15 -24.29 27.30
CA GLU A 857 -9.73 -22.90 27.13
C GLU A 857 -8.40 -22.79 26.37
N ALA A 858 -7.52 -23.79 26.48
CA ALA A 858 -6.30 -23.86 25.69
C ALA A 858 -6.60 -23.90 24.19
N TYR A 859 -7.63 -24.65 23.77
CA TYR A 859 -8.05 -24.77 22.37
C TYR A 859 -8.86 -23.56 21.87
N LYS A 860 -9.28 -22.67 22.76
CA LYS A 860 -9.82 -21.34 22.42
C LYS A 860 -8.70 -20.30 22.23
N ASN A 861 -7.50 -20.56 22.76
CA ASN A 861 -6.37 -19.63 22.73
C ASN A 861 -5.69 -19.59 21.35
N ALA A 862 -5.69 -18.41 20.71
CA ALA A 862 -5.17 -18.22 19.35
C ALA A 862 -3.68 -18.57 19.20
N TRP A 863 -2.86 -18.31 20.22
CA TRP A 863 -1.44 -18.65 20.21
C TRP A 863 -1.23 -20.17 20.32
N PHE A 864 -1.92 -20.85 21.22
CA PHE A 864 -1.80 -22.31 21.34
C PHE A 864 -2.29 -23.04 20.08
N MET A 865 -3.38 -22.58 19.48
CA MET A 865 -3.91 -23.10 18.22
C MET A 865 -2.93 -22.96 17.05
N GLU A 866 -2.28 -21.80 16.91
CA GLU A 866 -1.25 -21.58 15.90
C GLU A 866 0.03 -22.41 16.20
N SER A 867 0.34 -22.67 17.48
CA SER A 867 1.48 -23.52 17.88
C SER A 867 1.25 -24.96 17.45
N LEU A 868 0.04 -25.48 17.66
CA LEU A 868 -0.38 -26.80 17.17
C LEU A 868 -0.36 -26.86 15.63
N ARG A 869 -0.87 -25.83 14.93
CA ARG A 869 -0.80 -25.75 13.47
C ARG A 869 0.63 -25.80 12.96
N ARG A 870 1.54 -25.03 13.57
CA ARG A 870 2.95 -25.00 13.21
C ARG A 870 3.67 -26.30 13.58
N ALA A 871 3.34 -26.93 14.69
CA ALA A 871 3.87 -28.24 15.05
C ALA A 871 3.50 -29.32 14.02
N VAL A 872 2.25 -29.33 13.53
CA VAL A 872 1.82 -30.24 12.46
C VAL A 872 2.57 -29.95 11.16
N VAL A 873 2.65 -28.70 10.69
CA VAL A 873 3.41 -28.35 9.48
C VAL A 873 4.90 -28.64 9.63
N TRP A 874 5.48 -28.41 10.81
CA TRP A 874 6.88 -28.69 11.08
C TRP A 874 7.15 -30.19 11.03
N THR A 875 6.39 -31.01 11.76
CA THR A 875 6.58 -32.46 11.80
C THR A 875 6.28 -33.14 10.45
N ALA A 876 5.38 -32.57 9.62
CA ALA A 876 5.02 -33.12 8.31
C ALA A 876 6.11 -33.01 7.22
N LYS A 877 7.01 -32.01 7.26
CA LYS A 877 8.01 -31.88 6.18
C LYS A 877 9.01 -33.03 6.23
N LYS A 878 9.37 -33.55 5.07
CA LYS A 878 10.50 -34.48 4.86
C LYS A 878 11.69 -33.64 4.40
N ASP A 879 12.91 -34.02 4.80
CA ASP A 879 14.16 -33.32 4.46
C ASP A 879 14.44 -33.31 2.95
#